data_AF-W7DDD6-F1
#
_entry.id   AF-W7DDD6-F1
#
_cell.length_a   1.000
_cell.length_b   1.000
_cell.length_c   1.000
_cell.angle_alpha   90.00
_cell.angle_beta   90.00
_cell.angle_gamma   90.00
#
_symmetry.space_group_name_H-M   'P 1'
#
loop_
_entity.id
_entity.type
_entity.pdbx_description
1 polymer ?
#
loop_
_entity_poly.entity_id
_entity_poly.type
_entity_poly.pdbx_seq_one_letter_code
_entity_poly.pdbx_strand_id
1 'polypeptide(L)'
;MPHLFLISDEFAELKSEQPEFMKELVSTARIGRSLGIHLILATQKPSGVVDDQIWSNSKFKLALKVQNASDSNEILKTPDAADITLPGRSYLQVGNNEIYELFQSAWSGADYVPDKEDEDYLDTTVYAINDLGQYEILTEDLSGLDKKEDLTKLPSELDAVIDYIHEYTEAKQIAPLPRPWLPPLEERIPLLKLEKTNYKLEWAQEKKNLNVVLGMLDQPQLQAQNTFSFDLAEEGHIAVFGSPGYGKSTFMQTILFDLVRKNSPEKLHAYLLDFGTNGLLSLKGLPHVADTLTIDDTEKILKLIRRLSQEIKERKRLLSEFGVANLKMYEEVSGAEKPIIFLIIDNYDAIKEMNDFSMQVEPFIIQIAREGASLGIHLAISAGGQNALRIQLLSNIKKQIPLHLLEKNEVSNIIGRTDLIIEEVPGRAIVKLDEPTLFQTALPNEGVDAVHIIQLNQKEAEEMCEFWTGELPQPIPMVAEVLYLNDFIEYPKTIEMLKSTSWLPIGLEFEFADTIGVSLLEHNISVVTATNEQTNSLLQTIGTIVSKKAIKEAVVFDTPSLDLMELKEKSLTYISSLDRIEAKTELLHEEFKRREQAYIKEVESTGTALSRKDFFKDMEGVITIIGSVVTLFNQLSIDTQNKLLELLKSDGRVGMHFIIGNDLGSLAKEYSSIGDYIRSSKTVLLGVRFADQAIFTPAIRILQEKPLQQNEVYLFNEGASEKIKTPKS
;
A
#
# COMPACT_ATOMS: atom_id res chain seq x y z
N MET A 1 4.36 47.38 -20.60
CA MET A 1 3.28 46.50 -20.12
C MET A 1 2.03 46.81 -20.92
N PRO A 2 1.28 45.80 -21.40
CA PRO A 2 0.01 46.02 -22.09
C PRO A 2 -1.03 46.58 -21.13
N HIS A 3 -2.04 47.28 -21.68
CA HIS A 3 -3.24 47.65 -20.93
C HIS A 3 -4.12 46.41 -20.75
N LEU A 4 -4.77 46.27 -19.60
CA LEU A 4 -5.68 45.17 -19.29
C LEU A 4 -7.12 45.69 -19.37
N PHE A 5 -7.90 45.15 -20.31
CA PHE A 5 -9.34 45.38 -20.40
C PHE A 5 -10.08 44.21 -19.75
N LEU A 6 -10.81 44.48 -18.68
CA LEU A 6 -11.69 43.53 -18.01
C LEU A 6 -13.12 43.85 -18.42
N ILE A 7 -13.80 42.89 -19.06
CA ILE A 7 -15.19 43.03 -19.49
C ILE A 7 -16.00 42.02 -18.67
N SER A 8 -16.89 42.52 -17.80
CA SER A 8 -17.85 41.69 -17.09
C SER A 8 -19.20 41.82 -17.77
N ASP A 9 -19.61 40.78 -18.47
CA ASP A 9 -20.99 40.66 -18.93
C ASP A 9 -21.89 40.25 -17.75
N GLU A 10 -23.16 40.66 -17.81
CA GLU A 10 -24.16 40.48 -16.75
C GLU A 10 -23.65 40.64 -15.30
N PHE A 11 -23.00 41.76 -15.01
CA PHE A 11 -22.36 41.95 -13.69
C PHE A 11 -23.36 41.99 -12.51
N ALA A 12 -24.66 42.12 -12.78
CA ALA A 12 -25.70 42.05 -11.78
C ALA A 12 -25.77 40.69 -11.10
N GLU A 13 -25.66 39.61 -11.88
CA GLU A 13 -25.62 38.24 -11.35
C GLU A 13 -24.36 38.05 -10.50
N LEU A 14 -23.20 38.49 -11.02
CA LEU A 14 -21.93 38.42 -10.32
C LEU A 14 -21.94 39.19 -8.98
N LYS A 15 -22.57 40.36 -8.93
CA LYS A 15 -22.75 41.14 -7.68
C LYS A 15 -23.64 40.43 -6.67
N SER A 16 -24.65 39.68 -7.15
CA SER A 16 -25.56 38.94 -6.28
C SER A 16 -24.92 37.67 -5.69
N GLU A 17 -24.11 36.97 -6.48
CA GLU A 17 -23.45 35.72 -6.05
C GLU A 17 -22.16 36.00 -5.25
N GLN A 18 -21.37 36.99 -5.67
CA GLN A 18 -20.05 37.30 -5.12
C GLN A 18 -19.88 38.81 -4.85
N PRO A 19 -20.59 39.37 -3.84
CA PRO A 19 -20.60 40.81 -3.57
C PRO A 19 -19.24 41.38 -3.16
N GLU A 20 -18.42 40.61 -2.43
CA GLU A 20 -17.10 41.05 -1.99
C GLU A 20 -16.11 41.12 -3.17
N PHE A 21 -16.13 40.13 -4.06
CA PHE A 21 -15.33 40.13 -5.29
C PHE A 21 -15.60 41.38 -6.15
N MET A 22 -16.87 41.76 -6.30
CA MET A 22 -17.23 42.97 -7.06
C MET A 22 -16.67 44.26 -6.44
N LYS A 23 -16.68 44.38 -5.12
CA LYS A 23 -16.08 45.54 -4.44
C LYS A 23 -14.58 45.61 -4.70
N GLU A 24 -13.90 44.47 -4.64
CA GLU A 24 -12.47 44.37 -4.93
C GLU A 24 -12.14 44.70 -6.39
N LEU A 25 -12.94 44.20 -7.34
CA LEU A 25 -12.77 44.46 -8.77
C LEU A 25 -12.90 45.95 -9.09
N VAL A 26 -13.95 46.60 -8.59
CA VAL A 26 -14.18 48.05 -8.78
C VAL A 26 -13.07 48.87 -8.10
N SER A 27 -12.63 48.47 -6.89
CA SER A 27 -11.51 49.12 -6.20
C SER A 27 -10.20 48.98 -6.98
N THR A 28 -9.93 47.79 -7.51
CA THR A 28 -8.74 47.48 -8.30
C THR A 28 -8.72 48.26 -9.60
N ALA A 29 -9.85 48.37 -10.30
CA ALA A 29 -9.95 49.21 -11.50
C ALA A 29 -9.74 50.70 -11.18
N ARG A 30 -10.27 51.18 -10.04
CA ARG A 30 -10.08 52.57 -9.59
C ARG A 30 -8.61 52.90 -9.31
N ILE A 31 -7.91 52.03 -8.56
CA ILE A 31 -6.48 52.22 -8.21
C ILE A 31 -5.60 51.96 -9.45
N GLY A 32 -5.93 50.91 -10.20
CA GLY A 32 -5.23 50.39 -11.36
C GLY A 32 -5.39 51.23 -12.64
N ARG A 33 -6.23 52.27 -12.64
CA ARG A 33 -6.35 53.20 -13.78
C ARG A 33 -5.00 53.78 -14.22
N SER A 34 -4.13 54.10 -13.26
CA SER A 34 -2.78 54.61 -13.54
C SER A 34 -1.81 53.54 -14.05
N LEU A 35 -2.13 52.26 -13.80
CA LEU A 35 -1.37 51.08 -14.22
C LEU A 35 -1.86 50.49 -15.55
N GLY A 36 -2.90 51.09 -16.17
CA GLY A 36 -3.47 50.63 -17.44
C GLY A 36 -4.56 49.57 -17.31
N ILE A 37 -5.19 49.42 -16.14
CA ILE A 37 -6.36 48.54 -15.94
C ILE A 37 -7.64 49.30 -16.26
N HIS A 38 -8.44 48.78 -17.18
CA HIS A 38 -9.73 49.32 -17.64
C HIS A 38 -10.83 48.30 -17.38
N LEU A 39 -11.96 48.74 -16.82
CA LEU A 39 -13.10 47.88 -16.49
C LEU A 39 -14.34 48.33 -17.26
N ILE A 40 -14.99 47.40 -17.94
CA ILE A 40 -16.29 47.55 -18.61
C ILE A 40 -17.27 46.62 -17.92
N LEU A 41 -18.38 47.19 -17.44
CA LEU A 41 -19.46 46.46 -16.78
C LEU A 41 -20.70 46.52 -17.67
N ALA A 42 -21.25 45.37 -18.04
CA ALA A 42 -22.48 45.25 -18.81
C ALA A 42 -23.53 44.48 -18.01
N THR A 43 -24.80 44.89 -18.12
CA THR A 43 -25.94 44.21 -17.50
C THR A 43 -27.21 44.48 -18.29
N GLN A 44 -28.12 43.51 -18.33
CA GLN A 44 -29.45 43.68 -18.89
C GLN A 44 -30.39 44.47 -17.96
N LYS A 45 -30.14 44.45 -16.65
CA LYS A 45 -31.00 45.08 -15.63
C LYS A 45 -30.16 45.93 -14.68
N PRO A 46 -29.97 47.23 -14.99
CA PRO A 46 -29.18 48.11 -14.14
C PRO A 46 -29.83 48.38 -12.79
N SER A 47 -31.17 48.27 -12.70
CA SER A 47 -31.96 48.64 -11.51
C SER A 47 -31.52 47.96 -10.21
N GLY A 48 -31.03 48.76 -9.25
CA GLY A 48 -30.62 48.31 -7.92
C GLY A 48 -29.22 47.69 -7.85
N VAL A 49 -28.52 47.65 -8.98
CA VAL A 49 -27.20 47.02 -9.12
C VAL A 49 -26.10 48.07 -9.25
N VAL A 50 -26.40 49.20 -9.88
CA VAL A 50 -25.46 50.32 -10.06
C VAL A 50 -25.49 51.22 -8.81
N ASP A 51 -24.44 51.18 -8.01
CA ASP A 51 -24.28 52.08 -6.86
C ASP A 51 -23.54 53.38 -7.23
N ASP A 52 -23.56 54.36 -6.32
CA ASP A 52 -22.87 55.65 -6.50
C ASP A 52 -21.36 55.50 -6.75
N GLN A 53 -20.76 54.42 -6.23
CA GLN A 53 -19.34 54.15 -6.43
C GLN A 53 -19.07 53.72 -7.88
N ILE A 54 -19.85 52.82 -8.44
CA ILE A 54 -19.76 52.44 -9.85
C ILE A 54 -20.06 53.65 -10.74
N TRP A 55 -21.11 54.41 -10.43
CA TRP A 55 -21.52 55.56 -11.24
C TRP A 55 -20.47 56.68 -11.26
N SER A 56 -19.86 57.00 -10.11
CA SER A 56 -18.82 58.04 -9.99
C SER A 56 -17.47 57.64 -10.59
N ASN A 57 -17.14 56.35 -10.62
CA ASN A 57 -15.90 55.86 -11.22
C ASN A 57 -16.04 55.54 -12.73
N SER A 58 -17.26 55.55 -13.27
CA SER A 58 -17.54 55.30 -14.69
C SER A 58 -17.59 56.59 -15.50
N LYS A 59 -16.48 56.91 -16.18
CA LYS A 59 -16.39 58.11 -17.04
C LYS A 59 -17.25 57.99 -18.31
N PHE A 60 -17.38 56.79 -18.85
CA PHE A 60 -18.16 56.50 -20.05
C PHE A 60 -19.34 55.62 -19.67
N LYS A 61 -20.52 55.94 -20.20
CA LYS A 61 -21.76 55.21 -19.99
C LYS A 61 -22.43 55.00 -21.33
N LEU A 62 -22.79 53.76 -21.62
CA LEU A 62 -23.44 53.34 -22.85
C LEU A 62 -24.76 52.69 -22.45
N ALA A 63 -25.87 53.17 -23.02
CA ALA A 63 -27.17 52.54 -22.83
C ALA A 63 -27.75 52.14 -24.19
N LEU A 64 -27.96 50.84 -24.37
CA LEU A 64 -28.76 50.27 -25.45
C LEU A 64 -30.25 50.33 -25.06
N LYS A 65 -31.14 49.75 -25.88
CA LYS A 65 -32.56 49.63 -25.53
C LYS A 65 -32.73 48.95 -24.17
N VAL A 66 -33.31 49.66 -23.21
CA VAL A 66 -33.72 49.13 -21.90
C VAL A 66 -35.23 48.94 -21.84
N GLN A 67 -35.71 48.09 -20.92
CA GLN A 67 -37.14 47.76 -20.83
C GLN A 67 -37.98 48.92 -20.30
N ASN A 68 -37.48 49.65 -19.28
CA ASN A 68 -38.24 50.69 -18.60
C ASN A 68 -37.46 52.00 -18.51
N ALA A 69 -38.18 53.11 -18.43
CA ALA A 69 -37.60 54.44 -18.20
C ALA A 69 -36.77 54.51 -16.89
N SER A 70 -37.12 53.71 -15.88
CA SER A 70 -36.35 53.64 -14.61
C SER A 70 -34.93 53.11 -14.85
N ASP A 71 -34.77 52.07 -15.68
CA ASP A 71 -33.47 51.48 -16.00
C ASP A 71 -32.58 52.49 -16.74
N SER A 72 -33.18 53.25 -17.67
CA SER A 72 -32.48 54.33 -18.38
C SER A 72 -32.04 55.43 -17.41
N ASN A 73 -32.91 55.81 -16.47
CA ASN A 73 -32.59 56.83 -15.47
C ASN A 73 -31.48 56.38 -14.52
N GLU A 74 -31.35 55.09 -14.24
CA GLU A 74 -30.29 54.59 -13.37
C GLU A 74 -28.90 54.80 -13.98
N ILE A 75 -28.76 54.50 -15.28
CA ILE A 75 -27.50 54.63 -16.03
C ILE A 75 -27.27 56.09 -16.44
N LEU A 76 -28.20 56.70 -17.18
CA LEU A 76 -28.03 57.98 -17.87
C LEU A 76 -28.59 59.19 -17.12
N LYS A 77 -29.43 58.99 -16.10
CA LYS A 77 -30.25 60.03 -15.44
C LYS A 77 -31.31 60.68 -16.36
N THR A 78 -31.62 60.04 -17.48
CA THR A 78 -32.68 60.40 -18.45
C THR A 78 -33.45 59.14 -18.86
N PRO A 79 -34.71 59.26 -19.31
CA PRO A 79 -35.51 58.11 -19.75
C PRO A 79 -35.22 57.63 -21.18
N ASP A 80 -34.38 58.34 -21.93
CA ASP A 80 -34.29 58.26 -23.40
C ASP A 80 -33.94 56.88 -23.97
N ALA A 81 -33.17 56.05 -23.23
CA ALA A 81 -32.77 54.72 -23.73
C ALA A 81 -33.94 53.73 -23.80
N ALA A 82 -35.04 53.98 -23.07
CA ALA A 82 -36.23 53.15 -23.14
C ALA A 82 -36.99 53.30 -24.48
N ASP A 83 -36.85 54.45 -25.14
CA ASP A 83 -37.54 54.77 -26.40
C ASP A 83 -36.80 54.24 -27.64
N ILE A 84 -35.61 53.66 -27.47
CA ILE A 84 -34.84 53.07 -28.56
C ILE A 84 -35.63 51.89 -29.18
N THR A 85 -35.77 51.87 -30.49
CA THR A 85 -36.48 50.80 -31.23
C THR A 85 -35.58 49.92 -32.07
N LEU A 86 -34.47 50.46 -32.57
CA LEU A 86 -33.55 49.77 -33.48
C LEU A 86 -32.42 49.07 -32.71
N PRO A 87 -32.06 47.82 -33.07
CA PRO A 87 -30.91 47.14 -32.49
C PRO A 87 -29.61 47.88 -32.85
N GLY A 88 -28.65 47.89 -31.92
CA GLY A 88 -27.38 48.61 -32.06
C GLY A 88 -27.45 50.13 -31.89
N ARG A 89 -28.66 50.71 -31.85
CA ARG A 89 -28.84 52.13 -31.50
C ARG A 89 -28.57 52.32 -30.01
N SER A 90 -27.75 53.30 -29.64
CA SER A 90 -27.33 53.51 -28.25
C SER A 90 -27.06 54.98 -27.93
N TYR A 91 -27.30 55.38 -26.68
CA TYR A 91 -26.82 56.65 -26.13
C TYR A 91 -25.46 56.48 -25.47
N LEU A 92 -24.51 57.34 -25.86
CA LEU A 92 -23.22 57.52 -25.20
C LEU A 92 -23.24 58.78 -24.34
N GLN A 93 -22.96 58.61 -23.05
CA GLN A 93 -22.75 59.70 -22.10
C GLN A 93 -21.30 59.66 -21.61
N VAL A 94 -20.60 60.80 -21.73
CA VAL A 94 -19.23 60.98 -21.23
C VAL A 94 -19.21 62.06 -20.15
N GLY A 95 -18.59 61.75 -19.01
CA GLY A 95 -18.51 62.66 -17.87
C GLY A 95 -19.89 62.97 -17.27
N ASN A 96 -20.09 64.22 -16.83
CA ASN A 96 -21.38 64.72 -16.34
C ASN A 96 -22.15 65.44 -17.46
N ASN A 97 -22.55 64.71 -18.52
CA ASN A 97 -23.15 65.28 -19.75
C ASN A 97 -22.23 66.20 -20.55
N GLU A 98 -20.92 65.94 -20.55
CA GLU A 98 -19.99 66.66 -21.44
C GLU A 98 -20.23 66.27 -22.91
N ILE A 99 -20.58 65.00 -23.13
CA ILE A 99 -21.01 64.46 -24.41
C ILE A 99 -22.21 63.57 -24.13
N TYR A 100 -23.32 63.80 -24.85
CA TYR A 100 -24.53 62.98 -24.80
C TYR A 100 -25.06 62.81 -26.22
N GLU A 101 -24.73 61.70 -26.86
CA GLU A 101 -24.99 61.47 -28.28
C GLU A 101 -25.68 60.13 -28.53
N LEU A 102 -26.62 60.15 -29.47
CA LEU A 102 -27.28 58.96 -29.99
C LEU A 102 -26.50 58.47 -31.21
N PHE A 103 -25.97 57.25 -31.16
CA PHE A 103 -25.24 56.65 -32.26
C PHE A 103 -25.78 55.26 -32.61
N GLN A 104 -25.29 54.71 -33.73
CA GLN A 104 -25.58 53.37 -34.20
C GLN A 104 -24.28 52.56 -34.17
N SER A 105 -24.28 51.42 -33.48
CA SER A 105 -23.12 50.53 -33.45
C SER A 105 -22.96 49.81 -34.79
N ALA A 106 -21.71 49.63 -35.20
CA ALA A 106 -21.37 48.70 -36.27
C ALA A 106 -21.69 47.25 -35.86
N TRP A 107 -21.96 46.38 -36.84
CA TRP A 107 -22.22 44.96 -36.62
C TRP A 107 -21.21 44.14 -37.41
N SER A 108 -20.38 43.37 -36.72
CA SER A 108 -19.31 42.54 -37.32
C SER A 108 -19.76 41.11 -37.63
N GLY A 109 -21.04 40.80 -37.49
CA GLY A 109 -21.60 39.47 -37.74
C GLY A 109 -22.09 39.26 -39.17
N ALA A 110 -21.83 40.20 -40.08
CA ALA A 110 -22.16 40.09 -41.49
C ALA A 110 -21.29 39.01 -42.16
N ASP A 111 -21.81 38.37 -43.22
CA ASP A 111 -21.06 37.37 -43.98
C ASP A 111 -19.87 38.01 -44.70
N TYR A 112 -18.69 37.43 -44.55
CA TYR A 112 -17.48 37.87 -45.25
C TYR A 112 -17.42 37.31 -46.67
N VAL A 113 -17.37 38.20 -47.66
CA VAL A 113 -17.19 37.86 -49.08
C VAL A 113 -15.95 38.60 -49.60
N PRO A 114 -14.82 37.90 -49.83
CA PRO A 114 -13.52 38.52 -50.15
C PRO A 114 -13.53 39.45 -51.38
N ASP A 115 -14.35 39.12 -52.38
CA ASP A 115 -14.41 39.78 -53.68
C ASP A 115 -15.77 40.46 -53.93
N LYS A 116 -16.47 40.90 -52.88
CA LYS A 116 -17.71 41.67 -53.07
C LYS A 116 -17.35 43.06 -53.60
N GLU A 117 -17.54 43.30 -54.90
CA GLU A 117 -17.61 44.66 -55.42
C GLU A 117 -18.80 45.37 -54.75
N ASP A 118 -18.64 46.65 -54.38
CA ASP A 118 -19.72 47.50 -53.85
C ASP A 118 -20.82 47.66 -54.91
N GLU A 119 -21.64 46.64 -55.13
CA GLU A 119 -22.93 46.81 -55.76
C GLU A 119 -23.86 47.43 -54.71
N ASP A 120 -24.03 48.75 -54.80
CA ASP A 120 -25.13 49.46 -54.16
C ASP A 120 -26.42 48.67 -54.43
N TYR A 121 -26.96 48.01 -53.40
CA TYR A 121 -28.29 47.42 -53.48
C TYR A 121 -29.29 48.56 -53.65
N LEU A 122 -29.60 48.90 -54.91
CA LEU A 122 -30.71 49.78 -55.26
C LEU A 122 -31.99 49.01 -54.94
N ASP A 123 -32.61 49.35 -53.81
CA ASP A 123 -33.95 48.89 -53.46
C ASP A 123 -34.92 49.29 -54.59
N THR A 124 -35.26 48.31 -55.42
CA THR A 124 -36.16 48.48 -56.57
C THR A 124 -37.63 48.30 -56.18
N THR A 125 -37.99 48.43 -54.90
CA THR A 125 -39.38 48.39 -54.47
C THR A 125 -40.19 49.54 -55.08
N VAL A 126 -41.15 49.21 -55.93
CA VAL A 126 -42.04 50.19 -56.55
C VAL A 126 -43.29 50.37 -55.69
N TYR A 127 -43.46 51.58 -55.16
CA TYR A 127 -44.67 51.96 -54.42
C TYR A 127 -45.65 52.72 -55.32
N ALA A 128 -46.92 52.31 -55.30
CA ALA A 128 -48.02 53.16 -55.73
C ALA A 128 -48.45 54.06 -54.57
N ILE A 129 -48.68 55.34 -54.83
CA ILE A 129 -49.33 56.23 -53.86
C ILE A 129 -50.81 56.26 -54.20
N ASN A 130 -51.66 55.78 -53.28
CA ASN A 130 -53.10 55.80 -53.48
C ASN A 130 -53.68 57.21 -53.31
N ASP A 131 -54.95 57.39 -53.65
CA ASP A 131 -55.64 58.70 -53.60
C ASP A 131 -55.75 59.31 -52.18
N LEU A 132 -55.34 58.57 -51.14
CA LEU A 132 -55.26 59.01 -49.74
C LEU A 132 -53.83 59.36 -49.31
N GLY A 133 -52.84 59.29 -50.21
CA GLY A 133 -51.43 59.62 -49.94
C GLY A 133 -50.67 58.51 -49.21
N GLN A 134 -51.18 57.28 -49.20
CA GLN A 134 -50.53 56.14 -48.56
C GLN A 134 -49.79 55.29 -49.59
N TYR A 135 -48.64 54.74 -49.20
CA TYR A 135 -47.81 53.88 -50.04
C TYR A 135 -48.34 52.44 -50.04
N GLU A 136 -48.68 51.91 -51.21
CA GLU A 136 -48.99 50.49 -51.45
C GLU A 136 -47.87 49.86 -52.29
N ILE A 137 -47.33 48.72 -51.85
CA ILE A 137 -46.27 48.00 -52.56
C ILE A 137 -46.87 47.31 -53.79
N LEU A 138 -46.42 47.68 -54.99
CA LEU A 138 -46.87 47.06 -56.25
C LEU A 138 -46.04 45.82 -56.62
N THR A 139 -44.80 45.76 -56.16
CA THR A 139 -43.87 44.66 -56.42
C THR A 139 -42.90 44.60 -55.25
N GLU A 140 -42.80 43.46 -54.58
CA GLU A 140 -41.74 43.22 -53.60
C GLU A 140 -40.38 43.15 -54.31
N ASP A 141 -39.32 43.57 -53.62
CA ASP A 141 -37.98 43.56 -54.15
C ASP A 141 -37.59 42.16 -54.66
N LEU A 142 -37.31 42.08 -55.96
CA LEU A 142 -36.87 40.85 -56.64
C LEU A 142 -35.35 40.77 -56.74
N SER A 143 -34.61 41.74 -56.16
CA SER A 143 -33.15 41.71 -56.13
C SER A 143 -32.67 40.58 -55.20
N GLY A 144 -32.04 39.55 -55.77
CA GLY A 144 -31.43 38.45 -55.01
C GLY A 144 -32.05 37.05 -55.12
N LEU A 145 -33.01 36.82 -56.03
CA LEU A 145 -33.58 35.48 -56.25
C LEU A 145 -32.67 34.49 -57.00
N ASP A 146 -31.54 34.93 -57.59
CA ASP A 146 -30.70 34.11 -58.48
C ASP A 146 -29.47 33.44 -57.83
N LYS A 147 -29.30 33.48 -56.50
CA LYS A 147 -28.19 32.77 -55.82
C LYS A 147 -28.64 32.03 -54.57
N LYS A 148 -29.40 30.95 -54.75
CA LYS A 148 -29.64 29.91 -53.74
C LYS A 148 -29.02 28.59 -54.22
N GLU A 149 -27.70 28.54 -54.31
CA GLU A 149 -26.97 27.27 -54.39
C GLU A 149 -25.90 27.27 -53.29
N ASP A 150 -25.91 26.17 -52.52
CA ASP A 150 -25.04 25.79 -51.40
C ASP A 150 -25.05 26.65 -50.13
N LEU A 151 -25.87 26.22 -49.14
CA LEU A 151 -25.75 26.57 -47.72
C LEU A 151 -24.47 25.99 -47.11
N THR A 152 -23.32 26.48 -47.57
CA THR A 152 -22.10 26.50 -46.75
C THR A 152 -22.14 27.78 -45.95
N LYS A 153 -22.07 27.68 -44.61
CA LYS A 153 -21.97 28.88 -43.76
C LYS A 153 -20.74 29.67 -44.20
N LEU A 154 -20.94 30.85 -44.78
CA LEU A 154 -19.86 31.81 -44.99
C LEU A 154 -19.34 32.26 -43.60
N PRO A 155 -18.02 32.43 -43.43
CA PRO A 155 -17.49 32.98 -42.19
C PRO A 155 -17.98 34.41 -41.99
N SER A 156 -18.15 34.86 -40.75
CA SER A 156 -18.46 36.27 -40.50
C SER A 156 -17.25 37.16 -40.75
N GLU A 157 -17.47 38.47 -40.96
CA GLU A 157 -16.38 39.45 -41.02
C GLU A 157 -15.50 39.41 -39.76
N LEU A 158 -16.10 39.17 -38.59
CA LEU A 158 -15.35 38.96 -37.35
C LEU A 158 -14.45 37.73 -37.42
N ASP A 159 -14.96 36.60 -37.91
CA ASP A 159 -14.18 35.36 -38.04
C ASP A 159 -12.99 35.58 -38.98
N ALA A 160 -13.22 36.23 -40.13
CA ALA A 160 -12.16 36.55 -41.09
C ALA A 160 -11.05 37.43 -40.49
N VAL A 161 -11.42 38.42 -39.66
CA VAL A 161 -10.44 39.26 -38.94
C VAL A 161 -9.67 38.46 -37.89
N ILE A 162 -10.35 37.58 -37.14
CA ILE A 162 -9.72 36.72 -36.13
C ILE A 162 -8.72 35.77 -36.80
N ASP A 163 -9.13 35.12 -37.89
CA ASP A 163 -8.30 34.19 -38.66
C ASP A 163 -7.07 34.88 -39.23
N TYR A 164 -7.24 36.07 -39.84
CA TYR A 164 -6.13 36.85 -40.33
C TYR A 164 -5.15 37.27 -39.22
N ILE A 165 -5.67 37.71 -38.06
CA ILE A 165 -4.82 38.05 -36.91
C ILE A 165 -4.05 36.81 -36.45
N HIS A 166 -4.71 35.65 -36.36
CA HIS A 166 -4.09 34.41 -35.95
C HIS A 166 -2.96 34.00 -36.91
N GLU A 167 -3.25 33.91 -38.21
CA GLU A 167 -2.26 33.59 -39.26
C GLU A 167 -1.09 34.58 -39.26
N TYR A 168 -1.37 35.87 -39.11
CA TYR A 168 -0.34 36.90 -39.04
C TYR A 168 0.56 36.72 -37.80
N THR A 169 -0.03 36.40 -36.64
CA THR A 169 0.74 36.16 -35.42
C THR A 169 1.62 34.92 -35.51
N GLU A 170 1.15 33.84 -36.13
CA GLU A 170 1.95 32.63 -36.40
C GLU A 170 3.10 32.93 -37.36
N ALA A 171 2.81 33.58 -38.49
CA ALA A 171 3.81 33.95 -39.50
C ALA A 171 4.89 34.89 -38.95
N LYS A 172 4.54 35.74 -37.98
CA LYS A 172 5.47 36.68 -37.31
C LYS A 172 6.04 36.14 -36.00
N GLN A 173 5.69 34.92 -35.59
CA GLN A 173 6.12 34.30 -34.32
C GLN A 173 5.87 35.20 -33.10
N ILE A 174 4.74 35.91 -33.09
CA ILE A 174 4.35 36.78 -31.99
C ILE A 174 3.86 35.90 -30.84
N ALA A 175 4.58 35.94 -29.71
CA ALA A 175 4.20 35.17 -28.53
C ALA A 175 2.87 35.68 -27.94
N PRO A 176 1.95 34.79 -27.54
CA PRO A 176 0.73 35.18 -26.87
C PRO A 176 1.04 35.87 -25.53
N LEU A 177 0.23 36.85 -25.16
CA LEU A 177 0.36 37.49 -23.86
C LEU A 177 0.07 36.47 -22.74
N PRO A 178 0.79 36.55 -21.61
CA PRO A 178 0.48 35.72 -20.44
C PRO A 178 -0.96 35.95 -20.01
N ARG A 179 -1.73 34.86 -19.90
CA ARG A 179 -3.10 34.93 -19.37
C ARG A 179 -3.01 35.18 -17.85
N PRO A 180 -3.87 36.05 -17.28
CA PRO A 180 -3.83 36.29 -15.85
C PRO A 180 -4.37 35.12 -15.02
N TRP A 181 -4.99 34.14 -15.67
CA TRP A 181 -5.38 32.86 -15.10
C TRP A 181 -4.68 31.71 -15.84
N LEU A 182 -4.30 30.69 -15.08
CA LEU A 182 -3.82 29.43 -15.63
C LEU A 182 -5.00 28.54 -16.05
N PRO A 183 -4.78 27.56 -16.95
CA PRO A 183 -5.78 26.52 -17.17
C PRO A 183 -6.11 25.81 -15.85
N PRO A 184 -7.35 25.31 -15.67
CA PRO A 184 -7.70 24.51 -14.52
C PRO A 184 -6.73 23.34 -14.33
N LEU A 185 -6.52 22.96 -13.08
CA LEU A 185 -5.62 21.88 -12.71
C LEU A 185 -6.04 20.58 -13.41
N GLU A 186 -5.13 19.98 -14.17
CA GLU A 186 -5.39 18.73 -14.89
C GLU A 186 -5.85 17.62 -13.93
N GLU A 187 -6.78 16.77 -14.37
CA GLU A 187 -7.28 15.67 -13.53
C GLU A 187 -6.30 14.49 -13.40
N ARG A 188 -5.39 14.34 -14.38
CA ARG A 188 -4.48 13.19 -14.49
C ARG A 188 -3.09 13.63 -14.87
N ILE A 189 -2.18 13.60 -13.90
CA ILE A 189 -0.81 14.09 -14.06
C ILE A 189 0.15 12.94 -13.76
N PRO A 190 0.87 12.37 -14.73
CA PRO A 190 1.83 11.30 -14.45
C PRO A 190 3.07 11.85 -13.72
N LEU A 191 3.65 11.07 -12.80
CA LEU A 191 4.87 11.45 -12.04
C LEU A 191 6.01 11.89 -12.96
N LEU A 192 6.23 11.18 -14.07
CA LEU A 192 7.33 11.47 -15.01
C LEU A 192 7.17 12.80 -15.75
N LYS A 193 5.96 13.40 -15.76
CA LYS A 193 5.72 14.76 -16.25
C LYS A 193 6.19 15.82 -15.24
N LEU A 194 6.11 15.52 -13.95
CA LEU A 194 6.51 16.41 -12.86
C LEU A 194 8.02 16.35 -12.59
N GLU A 195 8.57 15.14 -12.57
CA GLU A 195 9.99 14.91 -12.36
C GLU A 195 10.50 13.77 -13.25
N LYS A 196 11.48 14.06 -14.09
CA LYS A 196 12.08 13.07 -14.98
C LYS A 196 13.07 12.20 -14.19
N THR A 197 12.68 10.97 -13.91
CA THR A 197 13.48 10.03 -13.12
C THR A 197 13.81 8.78 -13.95
N ASN A 198 15.06 8.32 -13.87
CA ASN A 198 15.50 7.06 -14.49
C ASN A 198 16.08 6.14 -13.42
N TYR A 199 15.30 5.14 -13.01
CA TYR A 199 15.67 4.25 -11.91
C TYR A 199 17.01 3.54 -12.11
N LYS A 200 17.40 3.24 -13.35
CA LYS A 200 18.68 2.58 -13.65
C LYS A 200 19.88 3.46 -13.30
N LEU A 201 19.75 4.78 -13.44
CA LEU A 201 20.80 5.74 -13.08
C LEU A 201 20.74 6.12 -11.60
N GLU A 202 19.53 6.21 -11.04
CA GLU A 202 19.31 6.57 -9.65
C GLU A 202 19.81 5.49 -8.69
N TRP A 203 19.57 4.21 -8.98
CA TRP A 203 19.99 3.09 -8.12
C TRP A 203 21.50 2.92 -8.01
N ALA A 204 22.26 3.43 -8.99
CA ALA A 204 23.73 3.40 -8.97
C ALA A 204 24.34 4.52 -8.12
N GLN A 205 23.56 5.52 -7.72
CA GLN A 205 24.05 6.65 -6.93
C GLN A 205 24.03 6.34 -5.43
N GLU A 206 24.72 7.18 -4.64
CA GLU A 206 24.67 7.15 -3.18
C GLU A 206 23.25 7.35 -2.65
N LYS A 207 23.02 6.94 -1.40
CA LYS A 207 21.70 7.01 -0.77
C LYS A 207 21.23 8.48 -0.69
N LYS A 208 20.10 8.78 -1.34
CA LYS A 208 19.51 10.13 -1.38
C LYS A 208 18.55 10.37 -0.22
N ASN A 209 18.26 11.66 0.04
CA ASN A 209 17.16 12.04 0.92
C ASN A 209 15.82 11.52 0.36
N LEU A 210 14.88 11.21 1.25
CA LEU A 210 13.58 10.62 0.93
C LEU A 210 12.56 11.67 0.49
N ASN A 211 12.89 12.43 -0.55
CA ASN A 211 11.99 13.43 -1.11
C ASN A 211 11.02 12.81 -2.13
N VAL A 212 9.73 12.86 -1.80
CA VAL A 212 8.63 12.27 -2.56
C VAL A 212 7.91 13.35 -3.36
N VAL A 213 7.80 13.19 -4.67
CA VAL A 213 6.89 14.00 -5.49
C VAL A 213 5.47 13.44 -5.38
N LEU A 214 4.53 14.27 -4.94
CA LEU A 214 3.15 13.86 -4.69
C LEU A 214 2.20 14.28 -5.82
N GLY A 215 2.45 15.40 -6.48
CA GLY A 215 1.49 15.97 -7.43
C GLY A 215 1.74 17.44 -7.76
N MET A 216 0.68 18.15 -8.17
CA MET A 216 0.74 19.54 -8.59
C MET A 216 -0.17 20.41 -7.69
N LEU A 217 0.36 21.54 -7.23
CA LEU A 217 -0.38 22.59 -6.52
C LEU A 217 -0.87 23.64 -7.50
N ASP A 218 -2.06 24.19 -7.27
CA ASP A 218 -2.55 25.38 -7.96
C ASP A 218 -2.51 26.57 -7.01
N GLN A 219 -1.67 27.56 -7.32
CA GLN A 219 -1.44 28.76 -6.49
C GLN A 219 -1.86 30.03 -7.26
N PRO A 220 -3.16 30.37 -7.29
CA PRO A 220 -3.68 31.51 -8.04
C PRO A 220 -2.99 32.85 -7.70
N GLN A 221 -2.65 33.06 -6.43
CA GLN A 221 -1.96 34.29 -5.97
C GLN A 221 -0.57 34.48 -6.60
N LEU A 222 0.09 33.38 -7.00
CA LEU A 222 1.39 33.39 -7.67
C LEU A 222 1.26 33.24 -9.19
N GLN A 223 0.03 33.05 -9.70
CA GLN A 223 -0.23 32.65 -11.09
C GLN A 223 0.64 31.45 -11.50
N ALA A 224 0.79 30.47 -10.60
CA ALA A 224 1.71 29.35 -10.76
C ALA A 224 1.05 28.02 -10.39
N GLN A 225 1.37 26.99 -11.16
CA GLN A 225 1.12 25.60 -10.80
C GLN A 225 2.46 24.92 -10.55
N ASN A 226 2.73 24.56 -9.29
CA ASN A 226 4.05 24.10 -8.84
C ASN A 226 4.00 22.64 -8.38
N THR A 227 5.05 21.88 -8.70
CA THR A 227 5.19 20.51 -8.23
C THR A 227 5.26 20.49 -6.70
N PHE A 228 4.46 19.62 -6.11
CA PHE A 228 4.46 19.38 -4.67
C PHE A 228 5.33 18.19 -4.33
N SER A 229 6.31 18.45 -3.46
CA SER A 229 7.18 17.41 -2.92
C SER A 229 7.13 17.40 -1.39
N PHE A 230 7.49 16.26 -0.81
CA PHE A 230 7.40 15.97 0.61
C PHE A 230 8.64 15.20 1.06
N ASP A 231 9.42 15.75 1.99
CA ASP A 231 10.61 15.05 2.51
C ASP A 231 10.23 14.17 3.71
N LEU A 232 10.18 12.85 3.50
CA LEU A 232 9.86 11.89 4.56
C LEU A 232 10.86 11.91 5.71
N ALA A 233 12.13 12.26 5.46
CA ALA A 233 13.16 12.30 6.50
C ALA A 233 12.95 13.46 7.47
N GLU A 234 12.56 14.63 6.95
CA GLU A 234 12.39 15.87 7.72
C GLU A 234 10.94 16.07 8.22
N GLU A 235 9.96 15.81 7.37
CA GLU A 235 8.54 16.01 7.66
C GLU A 235 7.88 14.77 8.30
N GLY A 236 8.51 13.60 8.22
CA GLY A 236 8.15 12.40 8.98
C GLY A 236 7.10 11.52 8.29
N HIS A 237 5.90 11.44 8.86
CA HIS A 237 4.83 10.53 8.43
C HIS A 237 3.74 11.28 7.65
N ILE A 238 3.02 10.57 6.79
CA ILE A 238 1.92 11.12 6.00
C ILE A 238 0.62 10.35 6.22
N ALA A 239 -0.50 11.06 6.30
CA ALA A 239 -1.84 10.48 6.28
C ALA A 239 -2.68 11.10 5.16
N VAL A 240 -3.44 10.26 4.48
CA VAL A 240 -4.41 10.66 3.47
C VAL A 240 -5.81 10.23 3.90
N PHE A 241 -6.74 11.17 3.81
CA PHE A 241 -8.14 10.98 4.19
C PHE A 241 -9.01 11.17 2.97
N GLY A 242 -10.05 10.35 2.81
CA GLY A 242 -10.95 10.50 1.68
C GLY A 242 -12.05 9.47 1.66
N SER A 243 -13.18 9.81 1.06
CA SER A 243 -14.27 8.84 0.86
C SER A 243 -13.87 7.74 -0.14
N PRO A 244 -14.57 6.59 -0.18
CA PRO A 244 -14.29 5.54 -1.16
C PRO A 244 -14.33 6.07 -2.60
N GLY A 245 -13.39 5.62 -3.44
CA GLY A 245 -13.33 6.02 -4.86
C GLY A 245 -12.55 7.29 -5.18
N TYR A 246 -12.16 8.10 -4.18
CA TYR A 246 -11.50 9.39 -4.42
C TYR A 246 -9.96 9.37 -4.46
N GLY A 247 -9.35 8.18 -4.60
CA GLY A 247 -7.91 8.08 -4.92
C GLY A 247 -6.95 7.85 -3.75
N LYS A 248 -7.42 7.42 -2.56
CA LYS A 248 -6.54 7.08 -1.41
C LYS A 248 -5.45 6.07 -1.77
N SER A 249 -5.81 4.93 -2.36
CA SER A 249 -4.84 3.90 -2.73
C SER A 249 -3.92 4.37 -3.86
N THR A 250 -4.43 5.16 -4.82
CA THR A 250 -3.61 5.79 -5.87
C THR A 250 -2.59 6.77 -5.29
N PHE A 251 -2.95 7.53 -4.26
CA PHE A 251 -2.03 8.39 -3.52
C PHE A 251 -0.88 7.58 -2.89
N MET A 252 -1.19 6.44 -2.26
CA MET A 252 -0.18 5.54 -1.70
C MET A 252 0.71 4.91 -2.77
N GLN A 253 0.13 4.47 -3.89
CA GLN A 253 0.88 3.96 -5.04
C GLN A 253 1.85 5.01 -5.57
N THR A 254 1.40 6.26 -5.67
CA THR A 254 2.21 7.38 -6.17
C THR A 254 3.42 7.63 -5.28
N ILE A 255 3.23 7.65 -3.96
CA ILE A 255 4.35 7.77 -3.02
C ILE A 255 5.37 6.66 -3.22
N LEU A 256 4.92 5.39 -3.27
CA LEU A 256 5.85 4.27 -3.37
C LEU A 256 6.56 4.25 -4.73
N PHE A 257 5.86 4.48 -5.84
CA PHE A 257 6.46 4.51 -7.18
C PHE A 257 7.52 5.59 -7.31
N ASP A 258 7.29 6.78 -6.77
CA ASP A 258 8.29 7.84 -6.77
C ASP A 258 9.54 7.43 -5.96
N LEU A 259 9.35 6.83 -4.78
CA LEU A 259 10.43 6.35 -3.93
C LEU A 259 11.24 5.22 -4.56
N VAL A 260 10.59 4.20 -5.14
CA VAL A 260 11.28 3.05 -5.74
C VAL A 260 12.04 3.42 -7.01
N ARG A 261 11.60 4.45 -7.74
CA ARG A 261 12.34 4.99 -8.89
C ARG A 261 13.63 5.71 -8.49
N LYS A 262 13.72 6.20 -7.25
CA LYS A 262 14.86 6.98 -6.74
C LYS A 262 15.82 6.17 -5.87
N ASN A 263 15.41 5.00 -5.37
CA ASN A 263 16.17 4.23 -4.39
C ASN A 263 16.24 2.76 -4.80
N SER A 264 17.38 2.10 -4.62
CA SER A 264 17.52 0.67 -4.90
C SER A 264 16.83 -0.21 -3.84
N PRO A 265 16.53 -1.48 -4.15
CA PRO A 265 15.95 -2.44 -3.19
C PRO A 265 16.79 -2.65 -1.92
N GLU A 266 18.12 -2.51 -2.00
CA GLU A 266 19.02 -2.56 -0.83
C GLU A 266 18.85 -1.36 0.13
N LYS A 267 18.34 -0.22 -0.38
CA LYS A 267 18.26 1.04 0.37
C LYS A 267 16.86 1.34 0.89
N LEU A 268 15.82 0.75 0.29
CA LEU A 268 14.43 0.98 0.63
C LEU A 268 13.65 -0.34 0.67
N HIS A 269 13.09 -0.66 1.82
CA HIS A 269 12.22 -1.80 2.04
C HIS A 269 10.80 -1.29 2.30
N ALA A 270 9.82 -1.82 1.56
CA ALA A 270 8.41 -1.49 1.73
C ALA A 270 7.64 -2.68 2.31
N TYR A 271 6.76 -2.41 3.28
CA TYR A 271 5.78 -3.36 3.79
C TYR A 271 4.38 -2.81 3.53
N LEU A 272 3.55 -3.60 2.85
CA LEU A 272 2.21 -3.19 2.43
C LEU A 272 1.17 -3.86 3.33
N LEU A 273 0.41 -3.09 4.07
CA LEU A 273 -0.75 -3.53 4.86
C LEU A 273 -2.00 -3.08 4.12
N ASP A 274 -2.54 -3.96 3.28
CA ASP A 274 -3.71 -3.67 2.45
C ASP A 274 -4.97 -4.21 3.15
N PHE A 275 -5.61 -3.36 3.95
CA PHE A 275 -6.85 -3.70 4.66
C PHE A 275 -8.10 -3.20 3.93
N GLY A 276 -7.94 -2.74 2.67
CA GLY A 276 -8.99 -2.20 1.83
C GLY A 276 -9.44 -3.20 0.77
N THR A 277 -9.70 -2.68 -0.43
CA THR A 277 -10.17 -3.46 -1.59
C THR A 277 -9.01 -3.83 -2.53
N ASN A 278 -7.90 -4.32 -1.98
CA ASN A 278 -6.68 -4.65 -2.72
C ASN A 278 -6.11 -3.48 -3.53
N GLY A 279 -6.18 -2.28 -2.95
CA GLY A 279 -5.74 -1.04 -3.59
C GLY A 279 -4.23 -0.98 -3.83
N LEU A 280 -3.44 -1.79 -3.13
CA LEU A 280 -1.98 -1.84 -3.23
C LEU A 280 -1.48 -2.99 -4.12
N LEU A 281 -2.37 -3.76 -4.75
CA LEU A 281 -2.01 -4.94 -5.54
C LEU A 281 -1.00 -4.63 -6.67
N SER A 282 -1.09 -3.45 -7.28
CA SER A 282 -0.16 -2.99 -8.33
C SER A 282 1.28 -2.81 -7.85
N LEU A 283 1.52 -2.74 -6.54
CA LEU A 283 2.82 -2.56 -5.92
C LEU A 283 3.49 -3.88 -5.54
N LYS A 284 2.73 -4.98 -5.43
CA LYS A 284 3.22 -6.27 -4.92
C LYS A 284 4.42 -6.83 -5.69
N GLY A 285 4.52 -6.53 -6.99
CA GLY A 285 5.61 -7.00 -7.85
C GLY A 285 6.90 -6.18 -7.77
N LEU A 286 6.95 -5.10 -6.98
CA LEU A 286 8.14 -4.26 -6.87
C LEU A 286 9.25 -4.97 -6.08
N PRO A 287 10.53 -4.91 -6.52
CA PRO A 287 11.62 -5.60 -5.82
C PRO A 287 11.88 -5.04 -4.41
N HIS A 288 11.42 -3.83 -4.11
CA HIS A 288 11.52 -3.18 -2.79
C HIS A 288 10.47 -3.69 -1.80
N VAL A 289 9.40 -4.32 -2.28
CA VAL A 289 8.31 -4.79 -1.41
C VAL A 289 8.73 -6.09 -0.76
N ALA A 290 9.03 -6.01 0.53
CA ALA A 290 9.39 -7.15 1.35
C ALA A 290 8.22 -8.11 1.51
N ASP A 291 7.03 -7.56 1.78
CA ASP A 291 5.83 -8.36 1.95
C ASP A 291 4.54 -7.54 1.80
N THR A 292 3.46 -8.23 1.43
CA THR A 292 2.10 -7.70 1.39
C THR A 292 1.22 -8.52 2.34
N LEU A 293 0.54 -7.82 3.25
CA LEU A 293 -0.29 -8.40 4.30
C LEU A 293 -1.71 -7.87 4.19
N THR A 294 -2.67 -8.77 4.28
CA THR A 294 -4.10 -8.47 4.38
C THR A 294 -4.56 -8.47 5.83
N ILE A 295 -5.78 -8.02 6.10
CA ILE A 295 -6.31 -7.98 7.47
C ILE A 295 -6.44 -9.38 8.09
N ASP A 296 -6.62 -10.41 7.26
CA ASP A 296 -6.74 -11.81 7.69
C ASP A 296 -5.39 -12.43 8.09
N ASP A 297 -4.26 -11.83 7.66
CA ASP A 297 -2.89 -12.29 7.94
C ASP A 297 -2.41 -11.93 9.36
N THR A 298 -3.28 -12.11 10.36
CA THR A 298 -3.06 -11.66 11.75
C THR A 298 -1.73 -12.15 12.32
N GLU A 299 -1.39 -13.43 12.15
CA GLU A 299 -0.12 -13.99 12.65
C GLU A 299 1.10 -13.34 12.00
N LYS A 300 1.04 -13.14 10.67
CA LYS A 300 2.10 -12.54 9.87
C LYS A 300 2.31 -11.07 10.25
N ILE A 301 1.23 -10.34 10.53
CA ILE A 301 1.29 -8.96 11.03
C ILE A 301 1.95 -8.92 12.42
N LEU A 302 1.60 -9.84 13.33
CA LEU A 302 2.23 -9.89 14.65
C LEU A 302 3.73 -10.25 14.57
N LYS A 303 4.14 -11.10 13.62
CA LYS A 303 5.55 -11.34 13.32
C LYS A 303 6.25 -10.11 12.76
N LEU A 304 5.63 -9.38 11.83
CA LEU A 304 6.15 -8.10 11.32
C LEU A 304 6.38 -7.11 12.46
N ILE A 305 5.40 -6.97 13.37
CA ILE A 305 5.51 -6.10 14.55
C ILE A 305 6.71 -6.50 15.42
N ARG A 306 6.89 -7.80 15.69
CA ARG A 306 8.03 -8.30 16.48
C ARG A 306 9.37 -8.02 15.79
N ARG A 307 9.48 -8.29 14.49
CA ARG A 307 10.67 -8.02 13.67
C ARG A 307 11.02 -6.53 13.67
N LEU A 308 10.06 -5.67 13.38
CA LEU A 308 10.30 -4.21 13.37
C LEU A 308 10.55 -3.65 14.77
N SER A 309 9.95 -4.23 15.83
CA SER A 309 10.27 -3.86 17.21
C SER A 309 11.71 -4.20 17.58
N GLN A 310 12.25 -5.32 17.10
CA GLN A 310 13.66 -5.67 17.26
C GLN A 310 14.55 -4.71 16.48
N GLU A 311 14.18 -4.39 15.23
CA GLU A 311 14.91 -3.41 14.41
C GLU A 311 14.96 -2.03 15.06
N ILE A 312 13.86 -1.54 15.64
CA ILE A 312 13.82 -0.29 16.40
C ILE A 312 14.81 -0.33 17.58
N LYS A 313 14.84 -1.43 18.35
CA LYS A 313 15.76 -1.59 19.48
C LYS A 313 17.21 -1.59 19.01
N GLU A 314 17.51 -2.28 17.92
CA GLU A 314 18.85 -2.38 17.36
C GLU A 314 19.33 -1.03 16.83
N ARG A 315 18.51 -0.31 16.05
CA ARG A 315 18.87 1.03 15.55
C ARG A 315 19.08 2.00 16.70
N LYS A 316 18.25 1.99 17.75
CA LYS A 316 18.46 2.81 18.95
C LYS A 316 19.78 2.50 19.67
N ARG A 317 20.13 1.22 19.78
CA ARG A 317 21.42 0.78 20.34
C ARG A 317 22.57 1.37 19.53
N LEU A 318 22.52 1.26 18.19
CA LEU A 318 23.52 1.83 17.29
C LEU A 318 23.63 3.35 17.42
N LEU A 319 22.51 4.09 17.41
CA LEU A 319 22.54 5.55 17.60
C LEU A 319 23.20 5.93 18.94
N SER A 320 22.87 5.19 20.01
CA SER A 320 23.45 5.43 21.34
C SER A 320 24.94 5.09 21.41
N GLU A 321 25.41 4.04 20.73
CA GLU A 321 26.82 3.63 20.72
C GLU A 321 27.70 4.66 20.00
N PHE A 322 27.18 5.27 18.94
CA PHE A 322 27.87 6.30 18.16
C PHE A 322 27.61 7.74 18.66
N GLY A 323 26.71 7.92 19.64
CA GLY A 323 26.42 9.24 20.23
C GLY A 323 25.70 10.21 19.29
N VAL A 324 24.88 9.69 18.37
CA VAL A 324 24.19 10.46 17.33
C VAL A 324 22.67 10.43 17.50
N ALA A 325 21.96 11.42 16.93
CA ALA A 325 20.54 11.62 17.18
C ALA A 325 19.61 10.92 16.18
N ASN A 326 20.07 10.63 14.96
CA ASN A 326 19.26 10.05 13.89
C ASN A 326 20.09 9.15 12.97
N LEU A 327 19.40 8.37 12.13
CA LEU A 327 20.02 7.42 11.22
C LEU A 327 20.99 8.08 10.25
N LYS A 328 20.65 9.24 9.70
CA LYS A 328 21.52 9.96 8.75
C LYS A 328 22.88 10.28 9.36
N MET A 329 22.89 10.81 10.58
CA MET A 329 24.14 11.08 11.33
C MET A 329 24.91 9.78 11.63
N TYR A 330 24.20 8.68 11.92
CA TYR A 330 24.84 7.38 12.11
C TYR A 330 25.53 6.88 10.84
N GLU A 331 24.89 7.01 9.68
CA GLU A 331 25.46 6.61 8.38
C GLU A 331 26.68 7.47 8.03
N GLU A 332 26.60 8.78 8.26
CA GLU A 332 27.72 9.72 8.06
C GLU A 332 28.94 9.41 8.96
N VAL A 333 28.72 9.02 10.22
CA VAL A 333 29.80 8.77 11.19
C VAL A 333 30.36 7.34 11.09
N SER A 334 29.50 6.34 10.91
CA SER A 334 29.90 4.92 10.89
C SER A 334 30.37 4.44 9.51
N GLY A 335 29.93 5.10 8.43
CA GLY A 335 30.10 4.63 7.06
C GLY A 335 29.26 3.40 6.71
N ALA A 336 28.41 2.91 7.62
CA ALA A 336 27.55 1.76 7.42
C ALA A 336 26.10 2.20 7.18
N GLU A 337 25.57 1.92 5.99
CA GLU A 337 24.19 2.23 5.64
C GLU A 337 23.19 1.21 6.21
N LYS A 338 21.98 1.67 6.50
CA LYS A 338 20.82 0.82 6.79
C LYS A 338 19.68 1.15 5.82
N PRO A 339 18.90 0.14 5.40
CA PRO A 339 17.73 0.38 4.56
C PRO A 339 16.68 1.21 5.29
N ILE A 340 16.07 2.13 4.57
CA ILE A 340 14.85 2.81 4.99
C ILE A 340 13.71 1.80 4.96
N ILE A 341 12.88 1.79 6.00
CA ILE A 341 11.70 0.94 6.08
C ILE A 341 10.46 1.83 5.92
N PHE A 342 9.65 1.53 4.91
CA PHE A 342 8.42 2.26 4.62
C PHE A 342 7.21 1.35 4.82
N LEU A 343 6.36 1.69 5.79
CA LEU A 343 5.16 0.95 6.10
C LEU A 343 3.93 1.69 5.53
N ILE A 344 3.26 1.07 4.57
CA ILE A 344 2.03 1.60 3.96
C ILE A 344 0.85 0.86 4.56
N ILE A 345 -0.09 1.60 5.16
CA ILE A 345 -1.31 1.05 5.75
C ILE A 345 -2.50 1.64 4.98
N ASP A 346 -3.10 0.84 4.10
CA ASP A 346 -4.33 1.21 3.40
C ASP A 346 -5.54 0.80 4.23
N ASN A 347 -6.50 1.71 4.39
CA ASN A 347 -7.74 1.52 5.14
C ASN A 347 -7.53 1.22 6.64
N TYR A 348 -6.95 2.17 7.38
CA TYR A 348 -6.72 2.07 8.84
C TYR A 348 -7.99 1.76 9.64
N ASP A 349 -9.16 2.17 9.15
CA ASP A 349 -10.47 1.92 9.74
C ASP A 349 -10.66 0.44 10.11
N ALA A 350 -10.20 -0.49 9.27
CA ALA A 350 -10.31 -1.93 9.48
C ALA A 350 -9.59 -2.44 10.74
N ILE A 351 -8.49 -1.80 11.16
CA ILE A 351 -7.77 -2.20 12.39
C ILE A 351 -8.66 -1.98 13.62
N LYS A 352 -9.45 -0.91 13.64
CA LYS A 352 -10.30 -0.56 14.79
C LYS A 352 -11.47 -1.51 14.97
N GLU A 353 -11.96 -2.13 13.90
CA GLU A 353 -13.12 -3.03 13.94
C GLU A 353 -12.79 -4.36 14.64
N MET A 354 -11.51 -4.75 14.69
CA MET A 354 -11.04 -5.98 15.34
C MET A 354 -10.42 -5.71 16.71
N ASN A 355 -11.23 -5.74 17.78
CA ASN A 355 -10.82 -5.34 19.13
C ASN A 355 -9.48 -5.95 19.62
N ASP A 356 -9.34 -7.28 19.65
CA ASP A 356 -8.13 -7.94 20.17
C ASP A 356 -6.88 -7.68 19.32
N PHE A 357 -7.08 -7.49 18.03
CA PHE A 357 -6.02 -7.15 17.07
C PHE A 357 -5.57 -5.70 17.26
N SER A 358 -6.52 -4.77 17.37
CA SER A 358 -6.26 -3.35 17.59
C SER A 358 -5.40 -3.10 18.84
N MET A 359 -5.64 -3.84 19.93
CA MET A 359 -4.89 -3.73 21.18
C MET A 359 -3.41 -4.07 21.04
N GLN A 360 -3.05 -4.90 20.05
CA GLN A 360 -1.66 -5.31 19.80
C GLN A 360 -0.98 -4.43 18.75
N VAL A 361 -1.73 -3.98 17.74
CA VAL A 361 -1.20 -3.29 16.56
C VAL A 361 -1.11 -1.78 16.77
N GLU A 362 -2.14 -1.15 17.33
CA GLU A 362 -2.18 0.32 17.48
C GLU A 362 -1.03 0.89 18.33
N PRO A 363 -0.65 0.29 19.49
CA PRO A 363 0.48 0.79 20.27
C PRO A 363 1.79 0.80 19.49
N PHE A 364 1.98 -0.19 18.61
CA PHE A 364 3.15 -0.29 17.76
C PHE A 364 3.15 0.75 16.64
N ILE A 365 2.02 0.99 15.97
CA ILE A 365 1.90 2.07 14.96
C ILE A 365 2.18 3.44 15.61
N ILE A 366 1.63 3.70 16.80
CA ILE A 366 1.90 4.93 17.56
C ILE A 366 3.38 5.04 17.94
N GLN A 367 4.02 3.93 18.30
CA GLN A 367 5.46 3.90 18.56
C GLN A 367 6.23 4.31 17.29
N ILE A 368 5.97 3.71 16.13
CA ILE A 368 6.63 4.12 14.88
C ILE A 368 6.38 5.60 14.59
N ALA A 369 5.15 6.08 14.73
CA ALA A 369 4.84 7.48 14.46
C ALA A 369 5.65 8.47 15.33
N ARG A 370 5.96 8.08 16.57
CA ARG A 370 6.66 8.94 17.52
C ARG A 370 8.18 8.96 17.34
N GLU A 371 8.80 7.81 17.05
CA GLU A 371 10.27 7.66 17.06
C GLU A 371 10.85 7.07 15.76
N GLY A 372 10.01 6.53 14.88
CA GLY A 372 10.40 5.82 13.67
C GLY A 372 11.15 6.69 12.67
N ALA A 373 10.71 7.94 12.44
CA ALA A 373 11.34 8.82 11.45
C ALA A 373 12.85 9.02 11.73
N SER A 374 13.23 9.23 13.00
CA SER A 374 14.65 9.36 13.41
C SER A 374 15.48 8.09 13.17
N LEU A 375 14.81 6.93 13.11
CA LEU A 375 15.41 5.62 12.89
C LEU A 375 15.32 5.17 11.43
N GLY A 376 14.81 6.00 10.51
CA GLY A 376 14.59 5.64 9.10
C GLY A 376 13.43 4.66 8.90
N ILE A 377 12.40 4.70 9.76
CA ILE A 377 11.17 3.91 9.65
C ILE A 377 9.99 4.89 9.49
N HIS A 378 9.35 4.88 8.33
CA HIS A 378 8.33 5.87 7.95
C HIS A 378 6.97 5.20 7.72
N LEU A 379 5.91 6.01 7.77
CA LEU A 379 4.52 5.57 7.69
C LEU A 379 3.79 6.38 6.64
N ALA A 380 2.97 5.70 5.85
CA ALA A 380 1.90 6.31 5.08
C ALA A 380 0.58 5.60 5.40
N ILE A 381 -0.41 6.36 5.90
CA ILE A 381 -1.67 5.81 6.40
C ILE A 381 -2.84 6.38 5.60
N SER A 382 -3.73 5.50 5.13
CA SER A 382 -4.98 5.86 4.47
C SER A 382 -6.14 5.58 5.41
N ALA A 383 -7.14 6.47 5.45
CA ALA A 383 -8.36 6.25 6.23
C ALA A 383 -9.58 6.95 5.61
N GLY A 384 -10.79 6.53 6.00
CA GLY A 384 -12.05 7.12 5.54
C GLY A 384 -12.23 8.59 5.93
N GLY A 385 -11.70 8.97 7.10
CA GLY A 385 -11.72 10.33 7.64
C GLY A 385 -10.73 10.49 8.79
N GLN A 386 -10.53 11.72 9.26
CA GLN A 386 -9.52 12.00 10.31
C GLN A 386 -9.86 11.30 11.65
N ASN A 387 -11.15 11.18 11.96
CA ASN A 387 -11.67 10.57 13.18
C ASN A 387 -11.34 9.06 13.30
N ALA A 388 -10.99 8.42 12.18
CA ALA A 388 -10.55 7.04 12.14
C ALA A 388 -9.20 6.83 12.83
N LEU A 389 -8.36 7.86 13.01
CA LEU A 389 -7.09 7.75 13.71
C LEU A 389 -7.21 8.21 15.16
N ARG A 390 -6.43 7.60 16.06
CA ARG A 390 -6.33 8.08 17.46
C ARG A 390 -5.61 9.42 17.51
N ILE A 391 -5.97 10.28 18.46
CA ILE A 391 -5.35 11.60 18.66
C ILE A 391 -3.83 11.51 18.82
N GLN A 392 -3.32 10.51 19.55
CA GLN A 392 -1.89 10.28 19.73
C GLN A 392 -1.16 9.94 18.43
N LEU A 393 -1.83 9.28 17.49
CA LEU A 393 -1.27 9.00 16.17
C LEU A 393 -1.29 10.28 15.31
N LEU A 394 -2.43 10.98 15.27
CA LEU A 394 -2.59 12.23 14.51
C LEU A 394 -1.57 13.30 14.92
N SER A 395 -1.28 13.45 16.22
CA SER A 395 -0.31 14.43 16.71
C SER A 395 1.13 14.19 16.24
N ASN A 396 1.44 12.96 15.79
CA ASN A 396 2.75 12.57 15.27
C ASN A 396 2.80 12.54 13.74
N ILE A 397 1.68 12.77 13.05
CA ILE A 397 1.61 12.84 11.59
C ILE A 397 1.43 14.30 11.19
N LYS A 398 2.54 14.95 10.83
CA LYS A 398 2.54 16.37 10.43
C LYS A 398 1.78 16.60 9.13
N LYS A 399 1.92 15.68 8.17
CA LYS A 399 1.34 15.84 6.83
C LYS A 399 0.02 15.09 6.73
N GLN A 400 -1.06 15.86 6.60
CA GLN A 400 -2.41 15.34 6.52
C GLN A 400 -3.07 15.89 5.26
N ILE A 401 -3.51 15.00 4.37
CA ILE A 401 -4.03 15.34 3.05
C ILE A 401 -5.49 14.90 2.97
N PRO A 402 -6.46 15.83 3.08
CA PRO A 402 -7.85 15.54 2.77
C PRO A 402 -8.07 15.56 1.25
N LEU A 403 -8.32 14.38 0.69
CA LEU A 403 -9.00 14.22 -0.58
C LEU A 403 -10.47 14.61 -0.42
N HIS A 404 -11.29 14.37 -1.46
CA HIS A 404 -12.72 14.58 -1.35
C HIS A 404 -13.33 13.72 -0.22
N LEU A 405 -14.05 14.39 0.69
CA LEU A 405 -14.79 13.83 1.81
C LEU A 405 -16.25 14.27 1.70
N LEU A 406 -17.18 13.33 1.91
CA LEU A 406 -18.63 13.61 1.84
C LEU A 406 -19.06 14.70 2.84
N GLU A 407 -18.45 14.73 4.04
CA GLU A 407 -18.73 15.72 5.07
C GLU A 407 -17.73 16.89 5.03
N LYS A 408 -18.18 18.06 4.55
CA LYS A 408 -17.34 19.28 4.40
C LYS A 408 -16.66 19.73 5.71
N ASN A 409 -17.27 19.46 6.86
CA ASN A 409 -16.72 19.84 8.16
C ASN A 409 -15.42 19.07 8.48
N GLU A 410 -15.25 17.85 7.98
CA GLU A 410 -14.03 17.07 8.22
C GLU A 410 -12.81 17.69 7.52
N VAL A 411 -12.99 18.21 6.31
CA VAL A 411 -11.92 18.92 5.58
C VAL A 411 -11.45 20.11 6.42
N SER A 412 -12.38 20.90 6.95
CA SER A 412 -12.06 22.08 7.78
C SER A 412 -11.29 21.73 9.07
N ASN A 413 -11.49 20.54 9.64
CA ASN A 413 -10.73 20.08 10.81
C ASN A 413 -9.26 19.79 10.49
N ILE A 414 -8.96 19.41 9.25
CA ILE A 414 -7.61 19.07 8.81
C ILE A 414 -6.86 20.31 8.34
N ILE A 415 -7.44 21.07 7.40
CA ILE A 415 -6.76 22.21 6.75
C ILE A 415 -7.03 23.56 7.42
N GLY A 416 -8.09 23.67 8.25
CA GLY A 416 -8.61 24.94 8.74
C GLY A 416 -9.74 25.48 7.87
N ARG A 417 -10.25 26.67 8.22
CA ARG A 417 -11.32 27.32 7.43
C ARG A 417 -10.77 27.72 6.05
N THR A 418 -11.55 27.41 5.01
CA THR A 418 -11.24 27.78 3.63
C THR A 418 -12.55 27.94 2.84
N ASP A 419 -12.50 28.79 1.82
CA ASP A 419 -13.56 28.93 0.81
C ASP A 419 -13.35 27.99 -0.39
N LEU A 420 -12.19 27.31 -0.44
CA LEU A 420 -11.88 26.35 -1.50
C LEU A 420 -12.74 25.08 -1.38
N ILE A 421 -13.21 24.60 -2.52
CA ILE A 421 -14.01 23.38 -2.63
C ILE A 421 -13.17 22.31 -3.33
N ILE A 422 -13.16 21.11 -2.76
CA ILE A 422 -12.57 19.93 -3.39
C ILE A 422 -13.58 19.38 -4.41
N GLU A 423 -13.31 19.59 -5.70
CA GLU A 423 -14.07 18.97 -6.79
C GLU A 423 -14.12 17.44 -6.64
N GLU A 424 -15.19 16.81 -7.14
CA GLU A 424 -15.41 15.35 -7.10
C GLU A 424 -14.53 14.59 -8.12
N VAL A 425 -13.25 14.94 -8.17
CA VAL A 425 -12.23 14.35 -9.05
C VAL A 425 -11.32 13.46 -8.21
N PRO A 426 -11.10 12.19 -8.57
CA PRO A 426 -10.15 11.32 -7.87
C PRO A 426 -8.75 11.93 -7.80
N GLY A 427 -8.15 11.93 -6.61
CA GLY A 427 -6.84 12.51 -6.36
C GLY A 427 -6.84 14.03 -6.13
N ARG A 428 -7.98 14.71 -6.26
CA ARG A 428 -8.10 16.13 -5.89
C ARG A 428 -8.13 16.29 -4.38
N ALA A 429 -7.35 17.24 -3.87
CA ALA A 429 -7.20 17.52 -2.45
C ALA A 429 -6.99 19.01 -2.19
N ILE A 430 -7.01 19.39 -0.92
CA ILE A 430 -6.45 20.68 -0.47
C ILE A 430 -5.30 20.40 0.48
N VAL A 431 -4.17 21.06 0.26
CA VAL A 431 -2.98 20.98 1.09
C VAL A 431 -2.92 22.21 1.99
N LYS A 432 -2.64 21.98 3.27
CA LYS A 432 -2.33 23.05 4.21
C LYS A 432 -0.87 23.48 4.05
N LEU A 433 -0.65 24.57 3.32
CA LEU A 433 0.62 25.30 3.30
C LEU A 433 0.49 26.53 4.22
N ASP A 434 1.07 27.67 3.85
CA ASP A 434 0.77 28.96 4.50
C ASP A 434 -0.72 29.30 4.36
N GLU A 435 -1.28 29.02 3.18
CA GLU A 435 -2.70 29.09 2.88
C GLU A 435 -3.20 27.75 2.33
N PRO A 436 -4.46 27.38 2.57
CA PRO A 436 -5.07 26.21 1.94
C PRO A 436 -4.94 26.30 0.40
N THR A 437 -4.30 25.31 -0.21
CA THR A 437 -3.96 25.33 -1.64
C THR A 437 -4.54 24.10 -2.34
N LEU A 438 -5.18 24.28 -3.49
CA LEU A 438 -5.72 23.17 -4.27
C LEU A 438 -4.59 22.30 -4.83
N PHE A 439 -4.78 20.98 -4.83
CA PHE A 439 -3.75 20.01 -5.18
C PHE A 439 -4.35 18.84 -5.96
N GLN A 440 -3.62 18.39 -6.99
CA GLN A 440 -3.92 17.15 -7.71
C GLN A 440 -2.81 16.15 -7.47
N THR A 441 -3.18 14.97 -6.97
CA THR A 441 -2.29 13.82 -6.81
C THR A 441 -1.81 13.35 -8.18
N ALA A 442 -0.50 13.12 -8.30
CA ALA A 442 0.05 12.51 -9.50
C ALA A 442 -0.42 11.05 -9.65
N LEU A 443 -0.27 10.50 -10.85
CA LEU A 443 -0.45 9.09 -11.13
C LEU A 443 0.93 8.44 -11.24
N PRO A 444 1.10 7.18 -10.78
CA PRO A 444 2.37 6.48 -10.94
C PRO A 444 2.87 6.43 -12.39
N ASN A 445 1.95 6.15 -13.33
CA ASN A 445 2.20 6.05 -14.76
C ASN A 445 1.10 6.75 -15.58
N GLU A 446 1.41 7.05 -16.84
CA GLU A 446 0.50 7.71 -17.79
C GLU A 446 -0.44 6.69 -18.42
N GLY A 447 -1.72 6.68 -18.00
CA GLY A 447 -2.72 5.75 -18.50
C GLY A 447 -4.08 6.39 -18.79
N VAL A 448 -4.78 5.84 -19.78
CA VAL A 448 -6.09 6.31 -20.24
C VAL A 448 -7.25 5.92 -19.31
N ASP A 449 -7.06 4.92 -18.45
CA ASP A 449 -7.99 4.49 -17.42
C ASP A 449 -7.25 3.77 -16.28
N ALA A 450 -7.98 3.40 -15.23
CA ALA A 450 -7.40 2.76 -14.04
C ALA A 450 -6.78 1.38 -14.34
N VAL A 451 -7.35 0.61 -15.27
CA VAL A 451 -6.86 -0.72 -15.61
C VAL A 451 -5.53 -0.61 -16.36
N HIS A 452 -5.44 0.32 -17.31
CA HIS A 452 -4.21 0.59 -18.04
C HIS A 452 -3.09 1.07 -17.10
N ILE A 453 -3.41 1.91 -16.11
CA ILE A 453 -2.43 2.33 -15.08
C ILE A 453 -1.92 1.11 -14.29
N ILE A 454 -2.80 0.21 -13.87
CA ILE A 454 -2.40 -1.01 -13.14
C ILE A 454 -1.46 -1.88 -14.00
N GLN A 455 -1.79 -2.07 -15.28
CA GLN A 455 -0.95 -2.86 -16.20
C GLN A 455 0.43 -2.23 -16.40
N LEU A 456 0.50 -0.90 -16.56
CA LEU A 456 1.77 -0.18 -16.69
C LEU A 456 2.60 -0.27 -15.41
N ASN A 457 1.97 -0.14 -14.24
CA ASN A 457 2.63 -0.30 -12.95
C ASN A 457 3.22 -1.70 -12.76
N GLN A 458 2.45 -2.74 -13.10
CA GLN A 458 2.92 -4.13 -13.01
C GLN A 458 4.08 -4.38 -13.97
N LYS A 459 3.98 -3.89 -15.21
CA LYS A 459 5.05 -4.01 -16.20
C LYS A 459 6.33 -3.32 -15.74
N GLU A 460 6.24 -2.10 -15.21
CA GLU A 460 7.41 -1.39 -14.68
C GLU A 460 8.04 -2.14 -13.49
N ALA A 461 7.21 -2.73 -12.63
CA ALA A 461 7.68 -3.54 -11.51
C ALA A 461 8.40 -4.82 -11.96
N GLU A 462 7.91 -5.48 -13.00
CA GLU A 462 8.58 -6.63 -13.65
C GLU A 462 9.94 -6.23 -14.23
N GLU A 463 10.01 -5.12 -14.98
CA GLU A 463 11.26 -4.60 -15.54
C GLU A 463 12.27 -4.25 -14.44
N MET A 464 11.82 -3.70 -13.32
CA MET A 464 12.63 -3.41 -12.14
C MET A 464 13.19 -4.68 -11.49
N CYS A 465 12.36 -5.72 -11.36
CA CYS A 465 12.79 -7.03 -10.83
C CYS A 465 13.81 -7.71 -11.74
N GLU A 466 13.61 -7.70 -13.06
CA GLU A 466 14.55 -8.27 -14.02
C GLU A 466 15.90 -7.53 -14.05
N PHE A 467 15.87 -6.21 -13.83
CA PHE A 467 17.07 -5.38 -13.80
C PHE A 467 17.91 -5.55 -12.53
N TRP A 468 17.27 -5.78 -11.38
CA TRP A 468 17.96 -5.87 -10.10
C TRP A 468 18.60 -7.24 -9.86
N THR A 469 19.91 -7.25 -9.58
CA THR A 469 20.66 -8.48 -9.27
C THR A 469 21.24 -8.49 -7.86
N GLY A 470 20.98 -7.45 -7.05
CA GLY A 470 21.46 -7.33 -5.68
C GLY A 470 20.59 -8.07 -4.67
N GLU A 471 20.78 -7.77 -3.39
CA GLU A 471 19.95 -8.38 -2.34
C GLU A 471 18.52 -7.81 -2.37
N LEU A 472 17.55 -8.69 -2.12
CA LEU A 472 16.14 -8.33 -1.99
C LEU A 472 15.72 -8.35 -0.52
N PRO A 473 14.76 -7.49 -0.13
CA PRO A 473 14.22 -7.54 1.22
C PRO A 473 13.54 -8.88 1.50
N GLN A 474 13.88 -9.48 2.64
CA GLN A 474 13.33 -10.79 3.02
C GLN A 474 11.86 -10.68 3.46
N PRO A 475 10.96 -11.54 2.95
CA PRO A 475 9.56 -11.60 3.38
C PRO A 475 9.44 -12.05 4.84
N ILE A 476 8.23 -11.95 5.39
CA ILE A 476 7.96 -12.45 6.74
C ILE A 476 7.90 -13.99 6.68
N PRO A 477 8.75 -14.69 7.45
CA PRO A 477 8.79 -16.15 7.42
C PRO A 477 7.48 -16.73 7.93
N MET A 478 6.85 -17.55 7.08
CA MET A 478 5.61 -18.24 7.38
C MET A 478 5.75 -19.71 7.05
N VAL A 479 5.22 -20.56 7.92
CA VAL A 479 5.10 -21.98 7.65
C VAL A 479 3.86 -22.21 6.79
N ALA A 480 4.00 -23.01 5.74
CA ALA A 480 2.87 -23.36 4.88
C ALA A 480 1.77 -24.11 5.66
N GLU A 481 0.51 -23.91 5.26
CA GLU A 481 -0.63 -24.61 5.88
C GLU A 481 -0.46 -26.14 5.84
N VAL A 482 0.07 -26.64 4.72
CA VAL A 482 0.53 -28.00 4.56
C VAL A 482 2.00 -27.99 4.17
N LEU A 483 2.85 -28.53 5.06
CA LEU A 483 4.25 -28.79 4.77
C LEU A 483 4.35 -30.19 4.15
N TYR A 484 4.65 -30.32 2.87
CA TYR A 484 4.86 -31.64 2.26
C TYR A 484 6.27 -32.15 2.57
N LEU A 485 6.41 -33.47 2.73
CA LEU A 485 7.69 -34.08 3.03
C LEU A 485 8.74 -33.86 1.92
N ASN A 486 8.31 -33.83 0.66
CA ASN A 486 9.21 -33.58 -0.47
C ASN A 486 9.79 -32.15 -0.45
N ASP A 487 9.00 -31.17 -0.04
CA ASP A 487 9.49 -29.79 0.10
C ASP A 487 10.41 -29.70 1.32
N PHE A 488 10.01 -30.29 2.45
CA PHE A 488 10.73 -30.21 3.72
C PHE A 488 12.18 -30.74 3.64
N ILE A 489 12.42 -31.82 2.90
CA ILE A 489 13.76 -32.41 2.73
C ILE A 489 14.70 -31.59 1.85
N GLU A 490 14.17 -30.63 1.09
CA GLU A 490 14.96 -29.73 0.23
C GLU A 490 15.46 -28.49 0.98
N TYR A 491 14.94 -28.24 2.19
CA TYR A 491 15.42 -27.13 3.03
C TYR A 491 16.91 -27.31 3.35
N PRO A 492 17.75 -26.26 3.22
CA PRO A 492 19.21 -26.37 3.41
C PRO A 492 19.59 -27.00 4.76
N LYS A 493 18.97 -26.53 5.84
CA LYS A 493 19.21 -27.04 7.20
C LYS A 493 18.69 -28.46 7.40
N THR A 494 17.60 -28.86 6.73
CA THR A 494 17.13 -30.25 6.71
C THR A 494 18.16 -31.15 6.03
N ILE A 495 18.72 -30.73 4.90
CA ILE A 495 19.76 -31.49 4.19
C ILE A 495 20.99 -31.70 5.08
N GLU A 496 21.43 -30.66 5.79
CA GLU A 496 22.54 -30.74 6.74
C GLU A 496 22.23 -31.75 7.87
N MET A 497 21.05 -31.68 8.47
CA MET A 497 20.63 -32.61 9.53
C MET A 497 20.49 -34.06 9.03
N LEU A 498 19.99 -34.27 7.81
CA LEU A 498 19.88 -35.61 7.20
C LEU A 498 21.26 -36.26 6.98
N LYS A 499 22.27 -35.46 6.59
CA LYS A 499 23.66 -35.91 6.41
C LYS A 499 24.39 -36.14 7.73
N SER A 500 24.05 -35.41 8.79
CA SER A 500 24.60 -35.61 10.13
C SER A 500 24.17 -36.95 10.71
N THR A 501 24.99 -37.65 11.50
CA THR A 501 24.56 -38.84 12.27
C THR A 501 23.82 -38.47 13.55
N SER A 502 23.98 -37.24 14.04
CA SER A 502 23.57 -36.83 15.39
C SER A 502 22.20 -36.17 15.48
N TRP A 503 21.61 -35.71 14.38
CA TRP A 503 20.39 -34.90 14.38
C TRP A 503 19.29 -35.50 13.52
N LEU A 504 18.07 -35.59 14.00
CA LEU A 504 16.91 -35.98 13.20
C LEU A 504 16.03 -34.76 12.94
N PRO A 505 15.86 -34.29 11.70
CA PRO A 505 14.93 -33.20 11.41
C PRO A 505 13.49 -33.68 11.61
N ILE A 506 12.64 -32.85 12.23
CA ILE A 506 11.26 -33.22 12.56
C ILE A 506 10.24 -32.31 11.88
N GLY A 507 10.55 -31.04 11.70
CA GLY A 507 9.61 -30.09 11.09
C GLY A 507 10.17 -28.67 11.00
N LEU A 508 9.27 -27.71 10.80
CA LEU A 508 9.58 -26.29 10.83
C LEU A 508 9.02 -25.66 12.11
N GLU A 509 9.80 -24.79 12.75
CA GLU A 509 9.29 -23.95 13.84
C GLU A 509 8.51 -22.75 13.28
N PHE A 510 7.56 -22.22 14.06
CA PHE A 510 6.64 -21.20 13.56
C PHE A 510 7.22 -19.79 13.53
N GLU A 511 8.25 -19.44 14.29
CA GLU A 511 8.77 -18.07 14.37
C GLU A 511 9.57 -17.66 13.13
N PHE A 512 10.52 -18.49 12.69
CA PHE A 512 11.40 -18.23 11.55
C PHE A 512 11.17 -19.15 10.36
N ALA A 513 10.21 -20.09 10.46
CA ALA A 513 9.95 -21.11 9.44
C ALA A 513 11.20 -21.93 9.10
N ASP A 514 12.10 -22.11 10.08
CA ASP A 514 13.37 -22.82 9.92
C ASP A 514 13.27 -24.27 10.40
N THR A 515 14.15 -25.13 9.88
CA THR A 515 14.19 -26.55 10.26
C THR A 515 14.57 -26.69 11.72
N ILE A 516 13.73 -27.42 12.46
CA ILE A 516 14.00 -27.88 13.81
C ILE A 516 14.10 -29.41 13.83
N GLY A 517 15.03 -29.90 14.62
CA GLY A 517 15.34 -31.32 14.75
C GLY A 517 15.68 -31.68 16.18
N VAL A 518 15.77 -32.98 16.42
CA VAL A 518 16.09 -33.56 17.72
C VAL A 518 17.49 -34.17 17.69
N SER A 519 18.26 -33.95 18.76
CA SER A 519 19.55 -34.60 18.95
C SER A 519 19.31 -36.08 19.26
N LEU A 520 19.79 -36.95 18.40
CA LEU A 520 19.77 -38.39 18.63
C LEU A 520 20.71 -38.74 19.80
N LEU A 521 21.84 -38.05 19.97
CA LEU A 521 22.87 -38.39 20.97
C LEU A 521 22.44 -38.22 22.44
N GLU A 522 21.28 -37.63 22.73
CA GLU A 522 20.91 -37.21 24.08
C GLU A 522 19.80 -38.05 24.69
N HIS A 523 18.67 -38.16 23.99
CA HIS A 523 17.44 -38.76 24.49
C HIS A 523 16.72 -39.53 23.39
N ASN A 524 15.95 -40.55 23.79
CA ASN A 524 14.96 -41.17 22.91
C ASN A 524 13.78 -40.22 22.67
N ILE A 525 13.07 -40.43 21.55
CA ILE A 525 11.93 -39.59 21.16
C ILE A 525 10.64 -40.30 21.51
N SER A 526 9.86 -39.72 22.42
CA SER A 526 8.51 -40.18 22.72
C SER A 526 7.48 -39.39 21.91
N VAL A 527 6.72 -40.06 21.05
CA VAL A 527 5.60 -39.47 20.33
C VAL A 527 4.33 -39.73 21.12
N VAL A 528 3.65 -38.66 21.54
CA VAL A 528 2.45 -38.73 22.37
C VAL A 528 1.35 -37.89 21.74
N THR A 529 0.27 -38.53 21.28
CA THR A 529 -0.86 -37.83 20.64
C THR A 529 -2.19 -38.23 21.27
N ALA A 530 -3.31 -37.62 20.84
CA ALA A 530 -4.62 -37.92 21.40
C ALA A 530 -5.11 -39.33 21.03
N THR A 531 -4.78 -39.82 19.83
CA THR A 531 -5.29 -41.08 19.27
C THR A 531 -4.17 -41.91 18.65
N ASN A 532 -4.33 -43.23 18.60
CA ASN A 532 -3.35 -44.09 17.93
C ASN A 532 -3.18 -43.76 16.44
N GLU A 533 -4.26 -43.35 15.75
CA GLU A 533 -4.21 -42.93 14.35
C GLU A 533 -3.26 -41.73 14.14
N GLN A 534 -3.35 -40.71 14.99
CA GLN A 534 -2.46 -39.55 14.94
C GLN A 534 -1.01 -39.92 15.25
N THR A 535 -0.79 -40.78 16.25
CA THR A 535 0.54 -41.30 16.60
C THR A 535 1.14 -42.05 15.42
N ASN A 536 0.39 -42.96 14.80
CA ASN A 536 0.85 -43.77 13.68
C ASN A 536 1.17 -42.92 12.45
N SER A 537 0.33 -41.92 12.12
CA SER A 537 0.59 -40.98 11.02
C SER A 537 1.89 -40.19 11.23
N LEU A 538 2.14 -39.70 12.44
CA LEU A 538 3.37 -39.00 12.76
C LEU A 538 4.59 -39.93 12.73
N LEU A 539 4.46 -41.17 13.21
CA LEU A 539 5.53 -42.18 13.12
C LEU A 539 5.83 -42.62 11.68
N GLN A 540 4.83 -42.72 10.80
CA GLN A 540 5.05 -42.98 9.37
C GLN A 540 5.83 -41.84 8.72
N THR A 541 5.49 -40.59 9.06
CA THR A 541 6.22 -39.42 8.59
C THR A 541 7.67 -39.46 9.07
N ILE A 542 7.90 -39.63 10.38
CA ILE A 542 9.23 -39.71 10.97
C ILE A 542 10.02 -40.89 10.40
N GLY A 543 9.39 -42.06 10.23
CA GLY A 543 10.01 -43.23 9.62
C GLY A 543 10.44 -42.99 8.18
N THR A 544 9.64 -42.24 7.41
CA THR A 544 10.03 -41.84 6.06
C THR A 544 11.23 -40.89 6.08
N ILE A 545 11.31 -39.95 7.02
CA ILE A 545 12.49 -39.10 7.22
C ILE A 545 13.71 -39.95 7.59
N VAL A 546 13.57 -40.87 8.54
CA VAL A 546 14.63 -41.79 8.98
C VAL A 546 15.15 -42.63 7.81
N SER A 547 14.29 -43.06 6.90
CA SER A 547 14.70 -43.83 5.70
C SER A 547 15.62 -43.06 4.75
N LYS A 548 15.63 -41.72 4.83
CA LYS A 548 16.50 -40.84 4.04
C LYS A 548 17.79 -40.45 4.77
N LYS A 549 17.98 -40.92 6.01
CA LYS A 549 19.13 -40.61 6.84
C LYS A 549 20.30 -41.55 6.54
N ALA A 550 21.53 -41.03 6.61
CA ALA A 550 22.73 -41.86 6.55
C ALA A 550 22.96 -42.57 7.91
N ILE A 551 22.32 -43.73 8.10
CA ILE A 551 22.44 -44.58 9.29
C ILE A 551 22.70 -46.03 8.89
N LYS A 552 23.31 -46.81 9.80
CA LYS A 552 23.65 -48.21 9.55
C LYS A 552 22.41 -49.09 9.43
N GLU A 553 21.50 -48.93 10.37
CA GLU A 553 20.28 -49.72 10.43
C GLU A 553 19.13 -48.89 11.01
N ALA A 554 17.98 -48.95 10.35
CA ALA A 554 16.72 -48.55 10.96
C ALA A 554 15.73 -49.72 10.93
N VAL A 555 15.06 -49.91 12.06
CA VAL A 555 14.18 -51.03 12.34
C VAL A 555 12.81 -50.49 12.73
N VAL A 556 11.75 -51.10 12.22
CA VAL A 556 10.37 -50.77 12.59
C VAL A 556 9.76 -51.98 13.28
N PHE A 557 9.34 -51.80 14.54
CA PHE A 557 8.51 -52.73 15.28
C PHE A 557 7.06 -52.27 15.18
N ASP A 558 6.32 -52.97 14.33
CA ASP A 558 4.89 -52.74 14.16
C ASP A 558 4.09 -53.73 14.99
N THR A 559 2.90 -53.31 15.40
CA THR A 559 1.93 -54.19 16.07
C THR A 559 1.25 -55.10 15.04
N PRO A 560 0.57 -56.18 15.49
CA PRO A 560 -0.19 -57.04 14.58
C PRO A 560 -1.30 -56.33 13.77
N SER A 561 -1.67 -55.10 14.14
CA SER A 561 -2.57 -54.22 13.39
C SER A 561 -1.98 -53.68 12.09
N LEU A 562 -0.65 -53.73 11.91
CA LEU A 562 0.07 -53.27 10.71
C LEU A 562 -0.13 -51.79 10.40
N ASP A 563 -0.22 -50.95 11.43
CA ASP A 563 -0.52 -49.51 11.27
C ASP A 563 0.65 -48.72 10.65
N LEU A 564 1.86 -49.29 10.63
CA LEU A 564 3.06 -48.70 10.03
C LEU A 564 3.48 -49.42 8.74
N MET A 565 2.59 -50.20 8.11
CA MET A 565 2.90 -51.03 6.94
C MET A 565 3.53 -50.26 5.76
N GLU A 566 3.20 -48.98 5.59
CA GLU A 566 3.77 -48.12 4.53
C GLU A 566 5.29 -47.97 4.64
N LEU A 567 5.84 -48.10 5.85
CA LEU A 567 7.29 -48.04 6.07
C LEU A 567 8.03 -49.26 5.53
N LYS A 568 7.33 -50.36 5.21
CA LYS A 568 7.93 -51.58 4.64
C LYS A 568 8.52 -51.35 3.26
N GLU A 569 7.95 -50.43 2.48
CA GLU A 569 8.43 -50.09 1.14
C GLU A 569 9.59 -49.09 1.15
N LYS A 570 9.90 -48.52 2.32
CA LYS A 570 11.08 -47.69 2.55
C LYS A 570 12.23 -48.61 2.95
N SER A 571 13.48 -48.22 2.71
CA SER A 571 14.70 -49.00 2.99
C SER A 571 14.97 -49.26 4.49
N LEU A 572 13.97 -49.77 5.21
CA LEU A 572 13.89 -50.00 6.64
C LEU A 572 13.64 -51.49 6.90
N THR A 573 14.20 -52.01 7.98
CA THR A 573 13.91 -53.39 8.41
C THR A 573 12.58 -53.43 9.13
N TYR A 574 11.52 -53.79 8.41
CA TYR A 574 10.16 -53.85 8.96
C TYR A 574 9.82 -55.21 9.56
N ILE A 575 9.39 -55.23 10.83
CA ILE A 575 9.07 -56.43 11.60
C ILE A 575 7.72 -56.24 12.31
N SER A 576 6.77 -57.14 12.04
CA SER A 576 5.44 -57.14 12.68
C SER A 576 5.08 -58.44 13.42
N SER A 577 5.92 -59.48 13.30
CA SER A 577 5.73 -60.76 13.99
C SER A 577 6.38 -60.70 15.38
N LEU A 578 5.62 -61.04 16.42
CA LEU A 578 6.10 -61.04 17.81
C LEU A 578 7.38 -61.86 17.98
N ASP A 579 7.44 -63.10 17.48
CA ASP A 579 8.65 -63.95 17.57
C ASP A 579 9.89 -63.27 16.95
N ARG A 580 9.70 -62.53 15.85
CA ARG A 580 10.78 -61.79 15.20
C ARG A 580 11.16 -60.51 15.95
N ILE A 581 10.19 -59.84 16.58
CA ILE A 581 10.45 -58.69 17.45
C ILE A 581 11.24 -59.14 18.68
N GLU A 582 10.90 -60.27 19.30
CA GLU A 582 11.66 -60.84 20.40
C GLU A 582 13.09 -61.18 19.96
N ALA A 583 13.26 -61.90 18.86
CA ALA A 583 14.57 -62.23 18.32
C ALA A 583 15.41 -60.98 17.97
N LYS A 584 14.80 -59.95 17.39
CA LYS A 584 15.51 -58.70 17.07
C LYS A 584 15.84 -57.90 18.32
N THR A 585 14.98 -57.89 19.33
CA THR A 585 15.25 -57.27 20.63
C THR A 585 16.44 -57.92 21.33
N GLU A 586 16.57 -59.25 21.24
CA GLU A 586 17.75 -59.98 21.73
C GLU A 586 19.04 -59.49 21.06
N LEU A 587 19.04 -59.42 19.72
CA LEU A 587 20.19 -58.96 18.96
C LEU A 587 20.57 -57.51 19.28
N LEU A 588 19.58 -56.63 19.47
CA LEU A 588 19.83 -55.24 19.89
C LEU A 588 20.41 -55.18 21.31
N HIS A 589 19.93 -56.03 22.23
CA HIS A 589 20.42 -56.10 23.60
C HIS A 589 21.87 -56.62 23.68
N GLU A 590 22.20 -57.66 22.91
CA GLU A 590 23.58 -58.16 22.80
C GLU A 590 24.54 -57.09 22.27
N GLU A 591 24.13 -56.36 21.23
CA GLU A 591 24.91 -55.26 20.66
C GLU A 591 25.05 -54.10 21.68
N PHE A 592 24.00 -53.79 22.44
CA PHE A 592 24.04 -52.81 23.52
C PHE A 592 25.09 -53.19 24.58
N LYS A 593 25.07 -54.44 25.06
CA LYS A 593 26.05 -54.94 26.03
C LYS A 593 27.46 -54.93 25.47
N ARG A 594 27.64 -55.26 24.19
CA ARG A 594 28.94 -55.19 23.50
C ARG A 594 29.49 -53.76 23.48
N ARG A 595 28.65 -52.77 23.16
CA ARG A 595 29.01 -51.34 23.12
C ARG A 595 29.35 -50.80 24.51
N GLU A 596 28.59 -51.17 25.54
CA GLU A 596 28.90 -50.79 26.92
C GLU A 596 30.23 -51.38 27.40
N GLN A 597 30.48 -52.66 27.12
CA GLN A 597 31.75 -53.30 27.47
C GLN A 597 32.95 -52.66 26.75
N ALA A 598 32.77 -52.23 25.49
CA ALA A 598 33.80 -51.52 24.74
C ALA A 598 34.16 -50.18 25.41
N TYR A 599 33.16 -49.41 25.83
CA TYR A 599 33.38 -48.15 26.57
C TYR A 599 34.11 -48.39 27.90
N ILE A 600 33.68 -49.39 28.69
CA ILE A 600 34.33 -49.71 29.97
C ILE A 600 35.81 -50.05 29.77
N LYS A 601 36.12 -50.89 28.76
CA LYS A 601 37.51 -51.25 28.42
C LYS A 601 38.33 -50.03 28.00
N GLU A 602 37.75 -49.11 27.23
CA GLU A 602 38.46 -47.91 26.82
C GLU A 602 38.83 -47.04 28.02
N VAL A 603 37.88 -46.80 28.92
CA VAL A 603 38.09 -46.05 30.17
C VAL A 603 39.15 -46.70 31.05
N GLU A 604 39.14 -48.03 31.17
CA GLU A 604 40.15 -48.79 31.92
C GLU A 604 41.55 -48.71 31.29
N SER A 605 41.65 -48.60 29.96
CA SER A 605 42.92 -48.63 29.23
C SER A 605 43.62 -47.28 29.09
N THR A 606 42.88 -46.18 28.96
CA THR A 606 43.45 -44.85 28.67
C THR A 606 43.60 -43.96 29.89
N GLY A 607 42.97 -44.29 31.03
CA GLY A 607 43.06 -43.53 32.29
C GLY A 607 42.37 -42.15 32.27
N THR A 608 41.92 -41.68 31.11
CA THR A 608 41.09 -40.48 30.91
C THR A 608 39.87 -40.85 30.08
N ALA A 609 38.68 -40.74 30.66
CA ALA A 609 37.44 -41.04 29.95
C ALA A 609 37.09 -39.91 28.96
N LEU A 610 36.98 -40.25 27.66
CA LEU A 610 36.10 -39.49 26.77
C LEU A 610 34.71 -39.45 27.39
N SER A 611 33.97 -38.36 27.22
CA SER A 611 32.57 -38.35 27.65
C SER A 611 31.83 -39.46 26.90
N ARG A 612 30.86 -40.14 27.54
CA ARG A 612 30.06 -41.18 26.85
C ARG A 612 29.53 -40.67 25.51
N LYS A 613 29.11 -39.40 25.48
CA LYS A 613 28.60 -38.74 24.28
C LYS A 613 29.64 -38.71 23.15
N ASP A 614 30.89 -38.36 23.46
CA ASP A 614 31.97 -38.29 22.47
C ASP A 614 32.41 -39.68 22.00
N PHE A 615 32.45 -40.66 22.90
CA PHE A 615 32.82 -42.04 22.56
C PHE A 615 31.82 -42.68 21.59
N PHE A 616 30.52 -42.47 21.81
CA PHE A 616 29.47 -43.07 20.97
C PHE A 616 29.11 -42.23 19.73
N LYS A 617 29.64 -41.00 19.60
CA LYS A 617 29.31 -40.08 18.50
C LYS A 617 29.66 -40.64 17.13
N ASP A 618 30.80 -41.33 17.03
CA ASP A 618 31.34 -41.86 15.78
C ASP A 618 30.91 -43.31 15.52
N MET A 619 30.13 -43.91 16.43
CA MET A 619 29.58 -45.24 16.21
C MET A 619 28.41 -45.21 15.23
N GLU A 620 28.30 -46.27 14.44
CA GLU A 620 27.18 -46.50 13.54
C GLU A 620 25.85 -46.56 14.30
N GLY A 621 25.01 -45.53 14.11
CA GLY A 621 23.73 -45.38 14.78
C GLY A 621 22.69 -46.41 14.33
N VAL A 622 21.92 -46.93 15.30
CA VAL A 622 20.74 -47.78 15.07
C VAL A 622 19.50 -47.01 15.53
N ILE A 623 18.49 -46.90 14.69
CA ILE A 623 17.20 -46.26 15.04
C ILE A 623 16.10 -47.32 15.03
N THR A 624 15.41 -47.48 16.15
CA THR A 624 14.25 -48.38 16.26
C THR A 624 12.98 -47.56 16.44
N ILE A 625 12.03 -47.72 15.53
CA ILE A 625 10.71 -47.09 15.59
C ILE A 625 9.72 -48.12 16.12
N ILE A 626 8.97 -47.77 17.15
CA ILE A 626 7.97 -48.64 17.78
C ILE A 626 6.62 -47.94 17.70
N GLY A 627 5.64 -48.57 17.04
CA GLY A 627 4.28 -48.05 16.84
C GLY A 627 3.56 -47.67 18.14
N SER A 628 2.95 -48.66 18.79
CA SER A 628 2.37 -48.50 20.13
C SER A 628 3.24 -49.27 21.13
N VAL A 629 4.18 -48.59 21.79
CA VAL A 629 5.14 -49.26 22.67
C VAL A 629 4.46 -49.92 23.86
N VAL A 630 3.40 -49.33 24.42
CA VAL A 630 2.63 -49.91 25.53
C VAL A 630 1.94 -51.21 25.10
N THR A 631 1.26 -51.19 23.95
CA THR A 631 0.59 -52.39 23.40
C THR A 631 1.60 -53.48 23.08
N LEU A 632 2.70 -53.14 22.42
CA LEU A 632 3.75 -54.09 22.09
C LEU A 632 4.38 -54.68 23.36
N PHE A 633 4.77 -53.84 24.31
CA PHE A 633 5.43 -54.25 25.56
C PHE A 633 4.61 -55.31 26.31
N ASN A 634 3.30 -55.09 26.43
CA ASN A 634 2.39 -56.00 27.11
C ASN A 634 2.17 -57.35 26.39
N GLN A 635 2.56 -57.47 25.12
CA GLN A 635 2.48 -58.72 24.33
C GLN A 635 3.78 -59.53 24.33
N LEU A 636 4.90 -58.94 24.76
CA LEU A 636 6.21 -59.59 24.80
C LEU A 636 6.37 -60.49 26.04
N SER A 637 7.26 -61.47 25.96
CA SER A 637 7.67 -62.25 27.13
C SER A 637 8.33 -61.37 28.21
N ILE A 638 8.24 -61.79 29.48
CA ILE A 638 8.80 -61.04 30.62
C ILE A 638 10.31 -60.79 30.46
N ASP A 639 11.04 -61.75 29.87
CA ASP A 639 12.47 -61.60 29.60
C ASP A 639 12.74 -60.50 28.57
N THR A 640 12.02 -60.52 27.45
CA THR A 640 12.11 -59.49 26.40
C THR A 640 11.68 -58.11 26.91
N GLN A 641 10.63 -58.04 27.75
CA GLN A 641 10.19 -56.79 28.39
C GLN A 641 11.32 -56.14 29.20
N ASN A 642 12.03 -56.91 30.01
CA ASN A 642 13.15 -56.41 30.81
C ASN A 642 14.30 -55.91 29.94
N LYS A 643 14.63 -56.64 28.87
CA LYS A 643 15.68 -56.27 27.90
C LYS A 643 15.33 -55.00 27.12
N LEU A 644 14.09 -54.89 26.63
CA LEU A 644 13.60 -53.70 25.93
C LEU A 644 13.59 -52.48 26.85
N LEU A 645 13.16 -52.65 28.10
CA LEU A 645 13.17 -51.56 29.08
C LEU A 645 14.61 -51.09 29.39
N GLU A 646 15.57 -52.00 29.47
CA GLU A 646 16.99 -51.65 29.65
C GLU A 646 17.53 -50.87 28.43
N LEU A 647 17.20 -51.31 27.22
CA LEU A 647 17.54 -50.59 25.98
C LEU A 647 16.93 -49.17 25.95
N LEU A 648 15.66 -49.02 26.30
CA LEU A 648 14.99 -47.72 26.37
C LEU A 648 15.64 -46.81 27.42
N LYS A 649 15.98 -47.35 28.59
CA LYS A 649 16.68 -46.61 29.66
C LYS A 649 18.12 -46.21 29.31
N SER A 650 18.71 -46.80 28.27
CA SER A 650 19.99 -46.32 27.73
C SER A 650 19.87 -44.92 27.10
N ASP A 651 18.64 -44.53 26.72
CA ASP A 651 18.24 -43.17 26.34
C ASP A 651 19.09 -42.58 25.21
N GLY A 652 19.36 -43.35 24.16
CA GLY A 652 20.17 -42.90 23.03
C GLY A 652 21.68 -42.92 23.26
N ARG A 653 22.15 -43.07 24.50
CA ARG A 653 23.56 -42.80 24.90
C ARG A 653 24.58 -43.81 24.42
N VAL A 654 24.17 -44.85 23.72
CA VAL A 654 25.04 -45.91 23.15
C VAL A 654 24.95 -45.98 21.63
N GLY A 655 24.47 -44.91 20.98
CA GLY A 655 24.23 -44.88 19.52
C GLY A 655 23.08 -45.80 19.10
N MET A 656 22.15 -46.06 20.01
CA MET A 656 20.90 -46.79 19.77
C MET A 656 19.74 -45.91 20.20
N HIS A 657 18.95 -45.46 19.24
CA HIS A 657 17.89 -44.48 19.46
C HIS A 657 16.54 -45.12 19.23
N PHE A 658 15.60 -44.81 20.12
CA PHE A 658 14.24 -45.30 20.03
C PHE A 658 13.29 -44.14 19.77
N ILE A 659 12.37 -44.35 18.82
CA ILE A 659 11.25 -43.46 18.55
C ILE A 659 9.99 -44.24 18.87
N ILE A 660 9.33 -43.90 19.98
CA ILE A 660 8.25 -44.70 20.55
C ILE A 660 6.93 -43.95 20.49
N GLY A 661 5.92 -44.54 19.86
CA GLY A 661 4.58 -43.97 19.79
C GLY A 661 3.68 -44.43 20.94
N ASN A 662 2.87 -43.48 21.39
CA ASN A 662 1.92 -43.65 22.48
C ASN A 662 0.67 -42.81 22.20
N ASP A 663 -0.52 -43.37 22.46
CA ASP A 663 -1.72 -42.56 22.64
C ASP A 663 -1.90 -42.20 24.12
N LEU A 664 -2.43 -41.00 24.37
CA LEU A 664 -2.62 -40.47 25.72
C LEU A 664 -3.55 -41.35 26.57
N GLY A 665 -4.54 -42.00 25.94
CA GLY A 665 -5.51 -42.86 26.62
C GLY A 665 -4.88 -44.13 27.20
N SER A 666 -4.01 -44.79 26.43
CA SER A 666 -3.25 -45.96 26.88
C SER A 666 -2.21 -45.57 27.94
N LEU A 667 -1.48 -44.47 27.72
CA LEU A 667 -0.45 -43.99 28.65
C LEU A 667 -1.04 -43.57 30.02
N ALA A 668 -2.27 -43.03 30.03
CA ALA A 668 -2.96 -42.67 31.27
C ALA A 668 -3.33 -43.89 32.14
N LYS A 669 -3.52 -45.06 31.53
CA LYS A 669 -3.88 -46.31 32.23
C LYS A 669 -2.68 -47.19 32.56
N GLU A 670 -1.50 -46.87 32.04
CA GLU A 670 -0.30 -47.69 32.19
C GLU A 670 0.49 -47.28 33.45
N TYR A 671 0.55 -48.16 34.44
CA TYR A 671 1.24 -47.92 35.73
C TYR A 671 2.48 -48.78 35.93
N SER A 672 2.88 -49.53 34.89
CA SER A 672 4.11 -50.33 34.93
C SER A 672 5.36 -49.47 34.68
N SER A 673 6.52 -50.13 34.76
CA SER A 673 7.83 -49.51 34.56
C SER A 673 8.04 -48.90 33.17
N ILE A 674 7.32 -49.37 32.14
CA ILE A 674 7.35 -48.73 30.80
C ILE A 674 6.58 -47.40 30.82
N GLY A 675 5.46 -47.32 31.53
CA GLY A 675 4.70 -46.09 31.72
C GLY A 675 5.52 -45.02 32.44
N ASP A 676 6.23 -45.38 33.51
CA ASP A 676 7.11 -44.47 34.25
C ASP A 676 8.27 -43.95 33.38
N TYR A 677 8.82 -44.80 32.49
CA TYR A 677 9.83 -44.37 31.52
C TYR A 677 9.28 -43.33 30.53
N ILE A 678 8.09 -43.56 29.97
CA ILE A 678 7.48 -42.63 29.00
C ILE A 678 7.16 -41.29 29.69
N ARG A 679 6.61 -41.30 30.91
CA ARG A 679 6.32 -40.06 31.67
C ARG A 679 7.57 -39.27 32.07
N SER A 680 8.71 -39.94 32.20
CA SER A 680 10.01 -39.30 32.49
C SER A 680 10.83 -38.99 31.24
N SER A 681 10.27 -39.20 30.04
CA SER A 681 10.93 -38.88 28.77
C SER A 681 11.24 -37.39 28.68
N LYS A 682 12.49 -37.08 28.32
CA LYS A 682 12.95 -35.70 28.22
C LYS A 682 12.66 -35.06 26.87
N THR A 683 12.61 -35.85 25.81
CA THR A 683 12.27 -35.39 24.46
C THR A 683 10.97 -36.02 23.99
N VAL A 684 9.97 -35.17 23.77
CA VAL A 684 8.61 -35.59 23.46
C VAL A 684 8.06 -34.76 22.31
N LEU A 685 7.49 -35.44 21.31
CA LEU A 685 6.64 -34.83 20.29
C LEU A 685 5.19 -34.96 20.74
N LEU A 686 4.64 -33.86 21.23
CA LEU A 686 3.33 -33.81 21.85
C LEU A 686 2.29 -33.28 20.86
N GLY A 687 1.46 -34.18 20.33
CA GLY A 687 0.35 -33.88 19.42
C GLY A 687 -0.96 -33.49 20.14
N VAL A 688 -0.86 -32.99 21.37
CA VAL A 688 -1.98 -32.48 22.18
C VAL A 688 -1.56 -31.19 22.88
N ARG A 689 -2.53 -30.37 23.28
CA ARG A 689 -2.24 -29.16 24.05
C ARG A 689 -1.66 -29.51 25.42
N PHE A 690 -0.80 -28.66 25.95
CA PHE A 690 -0.34 -28.76 27.33
C PHE A 690 -1.49 -28.61 28.32
N ALA A 691 -2.52 -27.82 28.00
CA ALA A 691 -3.73 -27.70 28.82
C ALA A 691 -4.58 -28.98 28.87
N ASP A 692 -4.46 -29.88 27.90
CA ASP A 692 -5.30 -31.09 27.77
C ASP A 692 -4.65 -32.36 28.36
N GLN A 693 -3.44 -32.24 28.93
CA GLN A 693 -2.72 -33.35 29.55
C GLN A 693 -1.93 -32.88 30.78
N ALA A 694 -1.66 -33.79 31.72
CA ALA A 694 -1.00 -33.45 33.01
C ALA A 694 0.38 -34.13 33.21
N ILE A 695 0.90 -34.77 32.16
CA ILE A 695 2.13 -35.57 32.18
C ILE A 695 3.35 -34.67 31.95
N PHE A 696 3.32 -33.85 30.89
CA PHE A 696 4.43 -32.99 30.49
C PHE A 696 4.06 -31.53 30.74
N THR A 697 4.87 -30.80 31.49
CA THR A 697 4.61 -29.39 31.81
C THR A 697 5.76 -28.53 31.27
N PRO A 698 5.47 -27.51 30.43
CA PRO A 698 6.52 -26.65 29.89
C PRO A 698 7.04 -25.71 30.98
N ALA A 699 8.32 -25.35 30.91
CA ALA A 699 8.96 -24.43 31.84
C ALA A 699 8.34 -23.03 31.80
N ILE A 700 7.89 -22.60 30.61
CA ILE A 700 7.19 -21.34 30.38
C ILE A 700 5.73 -21.64 30.10
N ARG A 701 4.83 -21.05 30.89
CA ARG A 701 3.38 -21.23 30.69
C ARG A 701 2.94 -20.51 29.41
N ILE A 702 2.27 -21.26 28.53
CA ILE A 702 1.68 -20.71 27.30
C ILE A 702 0.38 -19.98 27.67
N LEU A 703 0.36 -18.67 27.44
CA LEU A 703 -0.84 -17.84 27.62
C LEU A 703 -1.74 -18.01 26.38
N GLN A 704 -3.02 -18.34 26.59
CA GLN A 704 -4.01 -18.55 25.52
C GLN A 704 -3.59 -19.61 24.47
N GLU A 705 -3.38 -20.85 24.93
CA GLU A 705 -3.02 -21.97 24.06
C GLU A 705 -4.12 -22.30 23.03
N LYS A 706 -3.86 -21.98 21.76
CA LYS A 706 -4.75 -22.31 20.64
C LYS A 706 -4.78 -23.83 20.40
N PRO A 707 -5.89 -24.37 19.87
CA PRO A 707 -5.93 -25.76 19.38
C PRO A 707 -4.82 -26.03 18.37
N LEU A 708 -4.19 -27.20 18.45
CA LEU A 708 -3.25 -27.68 17.45
C LEU A 708 -4.02 -28.05 16.17
N GLN A 709 -3.57 -27.54 15.03
CA GLN A 709 -4.06 -27.96 13.72
C GLN A 709 -3.41 -29.30 13.31
N GLN A 710 -3.86 -29.86 12.17
CA GLN A 710 -3.28 -31.09 11.65
C GLN A 710 -1.77 -30.92 11.40
N ASN A 711 -1.00 -31.93 11.83
CA ASN A 711 0.45 -31.98 11.77
C ASN A 711 1.17 -30.85 12.54
N GLU A 712 0.48 -30.23 13.51
CA GLU A 712 1.14 -29.38 14.50
C GLU A 712 1.39 -30.17 15.78
N VAL A 713 2.60 -30.08 16.29
CA VAL A 713 2.98 -30.70 17.57
C VAL A 713 3.84 -29.74 18.37
N TYR A 714 3.92 -29.96 19.68
CA TYR A 714 4.96 -29.34 20.49
C TYR A 714 6.17 -30.27 20.57
N LEU A 715 7.34 -29.74 20.23
CA LEU A 715 8.61 -30.35 20.60
C LEU A 715 8.95 -29.93 22.02
N PHE A 716 8.77 -30.85 22.97
CA PHE A 716 9.18 -30.70 24.35
C PHE A 716 10.56 -31.30 24.54
N ASN A 717 11.55 -30.51 24.97
CA ASN A 717 12.91 -30.97 25.22
C ASN A 717 13.47 -30.39 26.52
N GLU A 718 13.69 -31.23 27.52
CA GLU A 718 14.21 -30.85 28.85
C GLU A 718 13.45 -29.68 29.52
N GLY A 719 12.14 -29.60 29.33
CA GLY A 719 11.30 -28.53 29.88
C GLY A 719 11.08 -27.35 28.94
N ALA A 720 11.94 -27.14 27.93
CA ALA A 720 11.67 -26.21 26.85
C ALA A 720 10.59 -26.78 25.92
N SER A 721 9.75 -25.91 25.35
CA SER A 721 8.70 -26.31 24.42
C SER A 721 8.66 -25.38 23.23
N GLU A 722 8.71 -25.93 22.03
CA GLU A 722 8.57 -25.20 20.77
C GLU A 722 7.39 -25.75 19.99
N LYS A 723 6.53 -24.89 19.42
CA LYS A 723 5.47 -25.34 18.52
C LYS A 723 6.07 -25.53 17.13
N ILE A 724 5.81 -26.69 16.51
CA ILE A 724 6.40 -27.04 15.22
C ILE A 724 5.33 -27.62 14.28
N LYS A 725 5.54 -27.45 12.98
CA LYS A 725 4.76 -28.11 11.93
C LYS A 725 5.55 -29.28 11.38
N THR A 726 5.04 -30.48 11.53
CA THR A 726 5.64 -31.69 10.96
C THR A 726 5.20 -31.85 9.52
N PRO A 727 6.04 -32.40 8.63
CA PRO A 727 5.66 -32.62 7.25
C PRO A 727 4.54 -33.65 7.15
N LYS A 728 3.79 -33.59 6.06
CA LYS A 728 2.84 -34.62 5.63
C LYS A 728 3.54 -35.53 4.63
N SER A 729 3.55 -36.83 4.92
CA SER A 729 4.09 -37.89 4.06
C SER A 729 3.34 -38.02 2.73
#